data_AF-A0A7W6L094-F1
#
_entry.id   AF-A0A7W6L094-F1
#
_cell.length_a   1.000
_cell.length_b   1.000
_cell.length_c   1.000
_cell.angle_alpha   90.00
_cell.angle_beta   90.00
_cell.angle_gamma   90.00
#
_symmetry.space_group_name_H-M   'P 1'
#
loop_
_entity.id
_entity.type
_entity.pdbx_description
1 polymer ?
#
loop_
_entity_poly.entity_id
_entity_poly.type
_entity_poly.pdbx_seq_one_letter_code
_entity_poly.pdbx_strand_id
1 'polypeptide(L)'
;MSMSLADARYLFNRVLGLIHRSVASMRTRGWRATWQRIRVHTQAPPVALGAPLWLPDNTPFAAFCVPHSEAPHVTLVIPVYNHIQHTVACLRALAAHPPQLDVEIVVVDDGSSDATQAQLPQVQGLRYHRRASNDGFVAACNDGLALARGEYVVLLNNDTIPQPGWLDRLIATFAQHPRAGLVGAQLVYPDGRLQESGGVVFADGSAWSYGRFESVDDPRHAYVRAMDYCSGAAIALPRALLQTLGGLDRRYMPAYYEDTDLAFAVRAAGHQVLVQPASVVVHDEGTSNGTDTRTGVKAYQVRNQRVFAEKWQQVLATQLPAGSVPVPALLHRGQRQILILDECVPQPDRDSGSLRQFNLIRLLCEEGAHVVFVPTRREHAGRHTQALQQLGVEVWYAPFLDGIGSWLRTHGPRFAVVLLVRHHVAHACLPLLTRYAPQARTLFDTVDLHYLRERRGAELAGDANLLRSAERTRLRELEIMAATDVTVLVSAAEQAQLQADAPQIRTALLSNLHEVAGSGHSFAQRRDLVFVGGFRHPPNADAVQWFISAIFPQVRAQLPEVIFHCIGADMPDALRLLADQSPGVQVHGHVPDLVPFMETARIAVAPLRFGAGVKGKINLSMAHGQPVVGTSCAVEGMHLRDGEDVCVADDADAFANAIVRLYQDPALWQRLADHGLRNVARHFSLDAARDTVRALFIKG
;
A
#
# COMPACT_ATOMS: atom_id res chain seq x y z
N MET A 1 -33.81 -5.24 -30.07
CA MET A 1 -33.10 -6.53 -30.10
C MET A 1 -34.01 -7.57 -29.47
N SER A 2 -34.43 -8.60 -30.22
CA SER A 2 -35.28 -9.67 -29.70
C SER A 2 -34.46 -10.59 -28.80
N MET A 3 -34.81 -10.69 -27.52
CA MET A 3 -34.20 -11.65 -26.60
C MET A 3 -34.39 -13.07 -27.12
N SER A 4 -33.32 -13.86 -27.17
CA SER A 4 -33.43 -15.27 -27.55
C SER A 4 -34.14 -16.06 -26.44
N LEU A 5 -34.75 -17.21 -26.80
CA LEU A 5 -35.34 -18.14 -25.83
C LEU A 5 -34.30 -18.63 -24.79
N ALA A 6 -33.01 -18.66 -25.16
CA ALA A 6 -31.92 -18.99 -24.23
C ALA A 6 -31.67 -17.87 -23.21
N ASP A 7 -31.68 -16.60 -23.64
CA ASP A 7 -31.53 -15.44 -22.75
C ASP A 7 -32.71 -15.30 -21.80
N ALA A 8 -33.93 -15.55 -22.30
CA ALA A 8 -35.15 -15.56 -21.49
C ALA A 8 -35.11 -16.69 -20.45
N ARG A 9 -34.63 -17.88 -20.82
CA ARG A 9 -34.51 -19.04 -19.92
C ARG A 9 -33.38 -18.85 -18.90
N TYR A 10 -32.28 -18.20 -19.28
CA TYR A 10 -31.21 -17.77 -18.37
C TYR A 10 -31.70 -16.73 -17.35
N LEU A 11 -32.40 -15.69 -17.80
CA LEU A 11 -33.00 -14.68 -16.92
C LEU A 11 -34.07 -15.27 -16.00
N PHE A 12 -34.92 -16.16 -16.51
CA PHE A 12 -35.94 -16.86 -15.72
C PHE A 12 -35.31 -17.77 -14.65
N ASN A 13 -34.31 -18.58 -15.00
CA ASN A 13 -33.57 -19.41 -14.05
C ASN A 13 -32.76 -18.58 -13.04
N ARG A 14 -32.23 -17.42 -13.45
CA ARG A 14 -31.55 -16.46 -12.57
C ARG A 14 -32.53 -15.84 -11.57
N VAL A 15 -33.75 -15.49 -11.99
CA VAL A 15 -34.82 -14.96 -11.13
C VAL A 15 -35.35 -16.02 -10.17
N LEU A 16 -35.65 -17.23 -10.64
CA LEU A 16 -36.07 -18.37 -9.78
C LEU A 16 -34.97 -18.76 -8.78
N GLY A 17 -33.71 -18.78 -9.24
CA GLY A 17 -32.56 -19.00 -8.37
C GLY A 17 -32.39 -17.88 -7.33
N LEU A 18 -32.62 -16.62 -7.71
CA LEU A 18 -32.64 -15.48 -6.79
C LEU A 18 -33.76 -15.60 -5.76
N ILE A 19 -34.96 -16.01 -6.15
CA ILE A 19 -36.11 -16.21 -5.23
C ILE A 19 -35.81 -17.35 -4.25
N HIS A 20 -35.37 -18.52 -4.73
CA HIS A 20 -35.02 -19.66 -3.88
C HIS A 20 -33.86 -19.34 -2.93
N ARG A 21 -32.80 -18.67 -3.41
CA ARG A 21 -31.67 -18.23 -2.58
C ARG A 21 -32.07 -17.15 -1.59
N SER A 22 -33.00 -16.27 -1.94
CA SER A 22 -33.51 -15.22 -1.04
C SER A 22 -34.35 -15.82 0.09
N VAL A 23 -35.19 -16.82 -0.19
CA VAL A 23 -35.96 -17.53 0.84
C VAL A 23 -35.05 -18.34 1.77
N ALA A 24 -34.05 -19.04 1.22
CA ALA A 24 -33.06 -19.76 2.02
C ALA A 24 -32.15 -18.81 2.83
N SER A 25 -31.73 -17.68 2.23
CA SER A 25 -30.93 -16.63 2.88
C SER A 25 -31.72 -15.92 3.99
N MET A 26 -33.01 -15.64 3.81
CA MET A 26 -33.84 -15.05 4.87
C MET A 26 -33.94 -15.97 6.08
N ARG A 27 -34.11 -17.28 5.86
CA ARG A 27 -34.22 -18.28 6.95
C ARG A 27 -32.91 -18.51 7.70
N THR A 28 -31.75 -18.26 7.08
CA THR A 28 -30.43 -18.61 7.64
C THR A 28 -29.59 -17.41 8.04
N ARG A 29 -29.77 -16.23 7.41
CA ARG A 29 -28.90 -15.06 7.56
C ARG A 29 -29.64 -13.76 7.90
N GLY A 30 -30.97 -13.81 8.03
CA GLY A 30 -31.80 -12.66 8.38
C GLY A 30 -32.05 -11.67 7.23
N TRP A 31 -32.93 -10.70 7.49
CA TRP A 31 -33.44 -9.75 6.49
C TRP A 31 -32.37 -8.80 5.94
N ARG A 32 -31.53 -8.20 6.80
CA ARG A 32 -30.54 -7.19 6.38
C ARG A 32 -29.51 -7.75 5.39
N ALA A 33 -28.89 -8.89 5.72
CA ALA A 33 -27.92 -9.55 4.84
C ALA A 33 -28.56 -10.03 3.52
N THR A 34 -29.83 -10.44 3.57
CA THR A 34 -30.57 -10.88 2.38
C THR A 34 -30.90 -9.71 1.45
N TRP A 35 -31.37 -8.58 1.99
CA TRP A 35 -31.64 -7.38 1.20
C TRP A 35 -30.38 -6.84 0.50
N GLN A 36 -29.25 -6.83 1.20
CA GLN A 36 -27.98 -6.41 0.61
C GLN A 36 -27.56 -7.32 -0.56
N ARG A 37 -27.69 -8.64 -0.41
CA ARG A 37 -27.43 -9.57 -1.52
C ARG A 37 -28.34 -9.31 -2.71
N ILE A 38 -29.63 -9.14 -2.49
CA ILE A 38 -30.59 -8.85 -3.58
C ILE A 38 -30.15 -7.59 -4.32
N ARG A 39 -29.90 -6.49 -3.59
CA ARG A 39 -29.44 -5.22 -4.16
C ARG A 39 -28.22 -5.42 -5.07
N VAL A 40 -27.19 -6.11 -4.59
CA VAL A 40 -25.95 -6.33 -5.34
C VAL A 40 -26.18 -7.22 -6.57
N HIS A 41 -27.01 -8.27 -6.49
CA HIS A 41 -27.30 -9.14 -7.65
C HIS A 41 -28.12 -8.46 -8.75
N THR A 42 -28.85 -7.40 -8.39
CA THR A 42 -29.70 -6.62 -9.30
C THR A 42 -29.01 -5.38 -9.87
N GLN A 43 -27.82 -5.03 -9.38
CA GLN A 43 -27.05 -3.91 -9.92
C GLN A 43 -26.42 -4.28 -11.27
N ALA A 44 -26.39 -3.31 -12.18
CA ALA A 44 -25.61 -3.44 -13.41
C ALA A 44 -24.13 -3.63 -13.07
N PRO A 45 -23.35 -4.35 -13.92
CA PRO A 45 -21.91 -4.44 -13.74
C PRO A 45 -21.32 -3.02 -13.63
N PRO A 46 -20.47 -2.76 -12.63
CA PRO A 46 -19.79 -1.48 -12.53
C PRO A 46 -18.88 -1.28 -13.74
N VAL A 47 -18.70 -0.03 -14.16
CA VAL A 47 -17.68 0.32 -15.16
C VAL A 47 -16.32 0.11 -14.50
N ALA A 48 -15.53 -0.83 -15.01
CA ALA A 48 -14.17 -1.06 -14.53
C ALA A 48 -13.30 0.16 -14.83
N LEU A 49 -12.57 0.65 -13.83
CA LEU A 49 -11.58 1.72 -13.97
C LEU A 49 -10.19 1.15 -14.32
N GLY A 50 -10.01 -0.17 -14.21
CA GLY A 50 -8.76 -0.90 -14.47
C GLY A 50 -8.58 -1.41 -15.92
N ALA A 51 -7.48 -2.12 -16.13
CA ALA A 51 -7.17 -2.77 -17.40
C ALA A 51 -8.21 -3.87 -17.74
N PRO A 52 -8.51 -4.10 -19.03
CA PRO A 52 -9.40 -5.18 -19.42
C PRO A 52 -8.82 -6.53 -19.01
N LEU A 53 -9.69 -7.44 -18.57
CA LEU A 53 -9.30 -8.81 -18.26
C LEU A 53 -8.79 -9.50 -19.52
N TRP A 54 -7.68 -10.23 -19.38
CA TRP A 54 -7.17 -11.10 -20.42
C TRP A 54 -7.87 -12.45 -20.33
N LEU A 55 -8.39 -12.92 -21.47
CA LEU A 55 -8.98 -14.24 -21.65
C LEU A 55 -8.30 -14.92 -22.84
N PRO A 56 -7.96 -16.22 -22.75
CA PRO A 56 -7.34 -16.93 -23.86
C PRO A 56 -8.34 -17.14 -25.00
N ASP A 57 -7.83 -17.17 -26.23
CA ASP A 57 -8.64 -17.52 -27.39
C ASP A 57 -9.14 -18.97 -27.30
N ASN A 58 -10.40 -19.18 -27.71
CA ASN A 58 -11.00 -20.50 -27.79
C ASN A 58 -10.56 -21.24 -29.06
N THR A 59 -9.26 -21.57 -29.14
CA THR A 59 -8.67 -22.35 -30.23
C THR A 59 -8.55 -23.83 -29.86
N PRO A 60 -8.67 -24.76 -30.84
CA PRO A 60 -8.42 -26.18 -30.61
C PRO A 60 -7.07 -26.44 -29.94
N PHE A 61 -6.95 -27.57 -29.24
CA PHE A 61 -5.69 -27.93 -28.60
C PHE A 61 -4.58 -28.15 -29.64
N ALA A 62 -3.43 -27.54 -29.39
CA ALA A 62 -2.16 -27.79 -30.04
C ALA A 62 -1.08 -27.77 -28.96
N ALA A 63 0.00 -28.54 -29.11
CA ALA A 63 1.09 -28.57 -28.14
C ALA A 63 1.73 -27.18 -27.99
N PHE A 64 2.05 -26.80 -26.76
CA PHE A 64 2.72 -25.55 -26.40
C PHE A 64 3.64 -25.78 -25.20
N CYS A 65 4.45 -24.76 -24.87
CA CYS A 65 5.37 -24.80 -23.75
C CYS A 65 4.85 -23.91 -22.61
N VAL A 66 4.97 -24.39 -21.38
CA VAL A 66 4.72 -23.62 -20.16
C VAL A 66 6.06 -23.27 -19.48
N PRO A 67 6.11 -22.19 -18.69
CA PRO A 67 7.32 -21.86 -17.94
C PRO A 67 7.71 -23.01 -17.00
N HIS A 68 8.99 -23.33 -16.98
CA HIS A 68 9.56 -24.39 -16.16
C HIS A 68 11.02 -24.06 -15.79
N SER A 69 11.42 -24.49 -14.59
CA SER A 69 12.78 -24.34 -14.07
C SER A 69 13.18 -25.60 -13.27
N GLU A 70 14.46 -25.93 -13.31
CA GLU A 70 15.04 -27.03 -12.52
C GLU A 70 15.29 -26.63 -11.06
N ALA A 71 15.41 -25.33 -10.79
CA ALA A 71 15.55 -24.75 -9.45
C ALA A 71 14.39 -23.76 -9.19
N PRO A 72 13.14 -24.24 -9.14
CA PRO A 72 11.98 -23.36 -9.04
C PRO A 72 11.96 -22.65 -7.69
N HIS A 73 11.68 -21.35 -7.71
CA HIS A 73 11.34 -20.59 -6.50
C HIS A 73 9.89 -20.85 -6.07
N VAL A 74 8.99 -21.10 -7.04
CA VAL A 74 7.57 -21.38 -6.80
C VAL A 74 7.13 -22.67 -7.48
N THR A 75 6.40 -23.53 -6.75
CA THR A 75 5.65 -24.64 -7.34
C THR A 75 4.17 -24.26 -7.48
N LEU A 76 3.65 -24.27 -8.70
CA LEU A 76 2.22 -24.20 -8.99
C LEU A 76 1.64 -25.62 -9.01
N VAL A 77 0.69 -25.89 -8.12
CA VAL A 77 -0.03 -27.17 -8.02
C VAL A 77 -1.45 -26.99 -8.54
N ILE A 78 -1.79 -27.70 -9.62
CA ILE A 78 -3.07 -27.62 -10.30
C ILE A 78 -3.77 -28.98 -10.25
N PRO A 79 -4.75 -29.18 -9.35
CA PRO A 79 -5.57 -30.39 -9.33
C PRO A 79 -6.56 -30.38 -10.52
N VAL A 80 -6.72 -31.53 -11.17
CA VAL A 80 -7.57 -31.68 -12.36
C VAL A 80 -8.43 -32.93 -12.24
N TYR A 81 -9.71 -32.81 -12.60
CA TYR A 81 -10.59 -33.95 -12.86
C TYR A 81 -11.55 -33.59 -14.01
N ASN A 82 -11.27 -34.13 -15.20
CA ASN A 82 -11.93 -33.81 -16.46
C ASN A 82 -11.87 -32.29 -16.80
N HIS A 83 -12.77 -31.84 -17.67
CA HIS A 83 -12.91 -30.47 -18.14
C HIS A 83 -11.62 -29.89 -18.74
N ILE A 84 -10.95 -30.68 -19.58
CA ILE A 84 -9.67 -30.32 -20.21
C ILE A 84 -9.61 -28.91 -20.82
N GLN A 85 -10.72 -28.40 -21.35
CA GLN A 85 -10.78 -27.04 -21.93
C GLN A 85 -10.44 -25.96 -20.91
N HIS A 86 -10.88 -26.08 -19.66
CA HIS A 86 -10.56 -25.16 -18.59
C HIS A 86 -9.08 -25.26 -18.22
N THR A 87 -8.58 -26.48 -18.03
CA THR A 87 -7.15 -26.72 -17.71
C THR A 87 -6.23 -26.16 -18.79
N VAL A 88 -6.55 -26.37 -20.07
CA VAL A 88 -5.78 -25.83 -21.20
C VAL A 88 -5.83 -24.30 -21.22
N ALA A 89 -6.99 -23.69 -20.93
CA ALA A 89 -7.10 -22.23 -20.82
C ALA A 89 -6.23 -21.66 -19.70
N CYS A 90 -6.23 -22.30 -18.52
CA CYS A 90 -5.35 -21.95 -17.40
C CYS A 90 -3.86 -22.04 -17.79
N LEU A 91 -3.43 -23.16 -18.37
CA LEU A 91 -2.05 -23.36 -18.80
C LEU A 91 -1.63 -22.39 -19.92
N ARG A 92 -2.54 -22.06 -20.84
CA ARG A 92 -2.31 -21.03 -21.88
C ARG A 92 -2.11 -19.64 -21.27
N ALA A 93 -2.84 -19.29 -20.21
CA ALA A 93 -2.64 -18.04 -19.49
C ALA A 93 -1.23 -17.96 -18.89
N LEU A 94 -0.78 -19.05 -18.25
CA LEU A 94 0.58 -19.14 -17.69
C LEU A 94 1.67 -19.10 -18.76
N ALA A 95 1.41 -19.66 -19.96
CA ALA A 95 2.34 -19.62 -21.07
C ALA A 95 2.39 -18.25 -21.77
N ALA A 96 1.24 -17.57 -21.90
CA ALA A 96 1.15 -16.26 -22.54
C ALA A 96 1.76 -15.15 -21.67
N HIS A 97 1.64 -15.28 -20.35
CA HIS A 97 2.13 -14.30 -19.37
C HIS A 97 3.00 -15.00 -18.32
N PRO A 98 4.20 -15.49 -18.71
CA PRO A 98 5.08 -16.17 -17.78
C PRO A 98 5.50 -15.22 -16.64
N PRO A 99 5.55 -15.70 -15.38
CA PRO A 99 6.02 -14.92 -14.25
C PRO A 99 7.52 -14.58 -14.40
N GLN A 100 7.97 -13.54 -13.70
CA GLN A 100 9.41 -13.21 -13.63
C GLN A 100 10.17 -14.18 -12.73
N LEU A 101 9.46 -14.83 -11.81
CA LEU A 101 9.98 -15.83 -10.90
C LEU A 101 10.23 -17.17 -11.60
N ASP A 102 11.28 -17.88 -11.18
CA ASP A 102 11.50 -19.27 -11.58
C ASP A 102 10.38 -20.15 -11.01
N VAL A 103 9.68 -20.87 -11.89
CA VAL A 103 8.53 -21.70 -11.52
C VAL A 103 8.62 -23.13 -12.03
N GLU A 104 7.91 -24.03 -11.35
CA GLU A 104 7.51 -25.31 -11.91
C GLU A 104 5.99 -25.46 -11.82
N ILE A 105 5.40 -26.15 -12.80
CA ILE A 105 3.96 -26.41 -12.84
C ILE A 105 3.73 -27.91 -12.72
N VAL A 106 3.06 -28.31 -11.64
CA VAL A 106 2.66 -29.68 -11.34
C VAL A 106 1.15 -29.80 -11.51
N VAL A 107 0.71 -30.53 -12.52
CA VAL A 107 -0.70 -30.89 -12.67
C VAL A 107 -0.92 -32.27 -12.07
N VAL A 108 -1.87 -32.36 -11.14
CA VAL A 108 -2.30 -33.62 -10.52
C VAL A 108 -3.67 -34.00 -11.05
N ASP A 109 -3.69 -34.98 -11.95
CA ASP A 109 -4.90 -35.54 -12.54
C ASP A 109 -5.47 -36.65 -11.65
N ASP A 110 -6.65 -36.40 -11.08
CA ASP A 110 -7.39 -37.28 -10.16
C ASP A 110 -8.15 -38.39 -10.90
N GLY A 111 -7.53 -38.98 -11.93
CA GLY A 111 -8.11 -40.08 -12.69
C GLY A 111 -9.13 -39.65 -13.76
N SER A 112 -8.88 -38.56 -14.47
CA SER A 112 -9.73 -38.06 -15.56
C SER A 112 -10.00 -39.11 -16.64
N SER A 113 -11.19 -39.02 -17.22
CA SER A 113 -11.72 -39.90 -18.28
C SER A 113 -11.91 -39.20 -19.64
N ASP A 114 -11.76 -37.88 -19.69
CA ASP A 114 -11.83 -37.09 -20.92
C ASP A 114 -10.45 -37.01 -21.62
N ALA A 115 -10.28 -36.05 -22.53
CA ALA A 115 -9.03 -35.90 -23.28
C ALA A 115 -7.83 -35.43 -22.43
N THR A 116 -7.98 -35.22 -21.11
CA THR A 116 -6.92 -34.80 -20.20
C THR A 116 -5.69 -35.70 -20.27
N GLN A 117 -5.87 -37.02 -20.17
CA GLN A 117 -4.76 -37.98 -20.22
C GLN A 117 -4.01 -37.94 -21.56
N ALA A 118 -4.70 -37.63 -22.66
CA ALA A 118 -4.10 -37.58 -23.99
C ALA A 118 -3.40 -36.24 -24.26
N GLN A 119 -3.96 -35.12 -23.78
CA GLN A 119 -3.50 -33.78 -24.14
C GLN A 119 -2.43 -33.23 -23.20
N LEU A 120 -2.57 -33.38 -21.87
CA LEU A 120 -1.65 -32.76 -20.93
C LEU A 120 -0.19 -33.24 -21.03
N PRO A 121 0.11 -34.53 -21.31
CA PRO A 121 1.49 -34.97 -21.55
C PRO A 121 2.16 -34.31 -22.76
N GLN A 122 1.39 -33.69 -23.68
CA GLN A 122 1.93 -33.00 -24.85
C GLN A 122 2.34 -31.55 -24.55
N VAL A 123 2.05 -31.02 -23.36
CA VAL A 123 2.44 -29.67 -22.94
C VAL A 123 3.90 -29.72 -22.43
N GLN A 124 4.80 -29.05 -23.13
CA GLN A 124 6.23 -29.04 -22.79
C GLN A 124 6.48 -28.24 -21.51
N GLY A 125 7.40 -28.72 -20.66
CA GLY A 125 7.69 -28.12 -19.36
C GLY A 125 6.73 -28.50 -18.23
N LEU A 126 5.61 -29.16 -18.54
CA LEU A 126 4.61 -29.55 -17.55
C LEU A 126 5.01 -30.83 -16.79
N ARG A 127 4.97 -30.79 -15.45
CA ARG A 127 5.07 -32.01 -14.63
C ARG A 127 3.67 -32.58 -14.43
N TYR A 128 3.30 -33.55 -15.24
CA TYR A 128 1.99 -34.21 -15.18
C TYR A 128 2.04 -35.47 -14.31
N HIS A 129 1.22 -35.53 -13.27
CA HIS A 129 1.08 -36.67 -12.37
C HIS A 129 -0.38 -37.17 -12.38
N ARG A 130 -0.60 -38.45 -12.70
CA ARG A 130 -1.95 -39.03 -12.75
C ARG A 130 -2.14 -40.08 -11.67
N ARG A 131 -3.24 -39.95 -10.92
CA ARG A 131 -3.68 -40.89 -9.89
C ARG A 131 -4.42 -42.08 -10.51
N ALA A 132 -4.38 -43.22 -9.83
CA ALA A 132 -5.05 -44.44 -10.30
C ALA A 132 -6.56 -44.42 -10.06
N SER A 133 -7.02 -43.72 -9.02
CA SER A 133 -8.42 -43.55 -8.62
C SER A 133 -8.72 -42.07 -8.36
N ASN A 134 -10.00 -41.71 -8.52
CA ASN A 134 -10.53 -40.40 -8.12
C ASN A 134 -10.84 -40.44 -6.62
N ASP A 135 -9.98 -39.82 -5.80
CA ASP A 135 -10.20 -39.71 -4.34
C ASP A 135 -10.52 -38.27 -3.90
N GLY A 136 -10.70 -37.36 -4.85
CA GLY A 136 -11.17 -36.00 -4.64
C GLY A 136 -10.07 -34.94 -4.57
N PHE A 137 -10.51 -33.69 -4.61
CA PHE A 137 -9.69 -32.47 -4.63
C PHE A 137 -8.61 -32.45 -3.55
N VAL A 138 -8.97 -32.79 -2.31
CA VAL A 138 -8.02 -32.79 -1.17
C VAL A 138 -6.88 -33.78 -1.39
N ALA A 139 -7.15 -34.95 -1.96
CA ALA A 139 -6.11 -35.94 -2.23
C ALA A 139 -5.18 -35.48 -3.36
N ALA A 140 -5.75 -34.99 -4.47
CA ALA A 140 -4.97 -34.47 -5.59
C ALA A 140 -4.08 -33.28 -5.20
N CYS A 141 -4.60 -32.33 -4.41
CA CYS A 141 -3.80 -31.24 -3.86
C CYS A 141 -2.65 -31.75 -3.00
N ASN A 142 -2.92 -32.64 -2.02
CA ASN A 142 -1.88 -33.16 -1.13
C ASN A 142 -0.78 -33.94 -1.86
N ASP A 143 -1.12 -34.70 -2.90
CA ASP A 143 -0.11 -35.37 -3.75
C ASP A 143 0.76 -34.34 -4.48
N GLY A 144 0.16 -33.26 -4.99
CA GLY A 144 0.89 -32.14 -5.59
C GLY A 144 1.80 -31.41 -4.60
N LEU A 145 1.33 -31.19 -3.37
CA LEU A 145 2.12 -30.61 -2.28
C LEU A 145 3.34 -31.47 -1.93
N ALA A 146 3.19 -32.80 -1.95
CA ALA A 146 4.29 -33.73 -1.71
C ALA A 146 5.36 -33.70 -2.83
N LEU A 147 4.96 -33.33 -4.05
CA LEU A 147 5.85 -33.23 -5.23
C LEU A 147 6.52 -31.86 -5.37
N ALA A 148 6.14 -30.88 -4.55
CA ALA A 148 6.56 -29.48 -4.66
C ALA A 148 8.02 -29.26 -4.22
N ARG A 149 8.79 -28.55 -5.07
CA ARG A 149 10.20 -28.23 -4.84
C ARG A 149 10.45 -26.78 -4.42
N GLY A 150 9.57 -25.85 -4.79
CA GLY A 150 9.73 -24.41 -4.57
C GLY A 150 9.76 -23.98 -3.11
N GLU A 151 10.31 -22.80 -2.84
CA GLU A 151 10.22 -22.15 -1.53
C GLU A 151 8.76 -21.84 -1.18
N TYR A 152 8.00 -21.40 -2.18
CA TYR A 152 6.57 -21.16 -2.10
C TYR A 152 5.79 -22.20 -2.89
N VAL A 153 4.62 -22.57 -2.38
CA VAL A 153 3.65 -23.41 -3.09
C VAL A 153 2.39 -22.62 -3.34
N VAL A 154 1.87 -22.71 -4.56
CA VAL A 154 0.63 -22.08 -4.97
C VAL A 154 -0.37 -23.15 -5.38
N LEU A 155 -1.50 -23.23 -4.67
CA LEU A 155 -2.65 -24.00 -5.11
C LEU A 155 -3.43 -23.14 -6.11
N LEU A 156 -3.64 -23.65 -7.31
CA LEU A 156 -4.34 -22.96 -8.39
C LEU A 156 -5.35 -23.92 -9.03
N ASN A 157 -6.64 -23.58 -9.01
CA ASN A 157 -7.64 -24.42 -9.64
C ASN A 157 -7.51 -24.39 -11.17
N ASN A 158 -7.92 -25.49 -11.81
CA ASN A 158 -7.84 -25.63 -13.27
C ASN A 158 -8.84 -24.77 -14.04
N ASP A 159 -9.90 -24.27 -13.40
CA ASP A 159 -10.93 -23.37 -13.95
C ASP A 159 -10.61 -21.88 -13.75
N THR A 160 -9.33 -21.56 -13.60
CA THR A 160 -8.83 -20.19 -13.44
C THR A 160 -8.11 -19.68 -14.69
N ILE A 161 -8.14 -18.36 -14.87
CA ILE A 161 -7.34 -17.66 -15.87
C ILE A 161 -6.55 -16.58 -15.13
N PRO A 162 -5.31 -16.90 -14.71
CA PRO A 162 -4.45 -15.93 -14.05
C PRO A 162 -4.14 -14.72 -14.94
N GLN A 163 -4.18 -13.53 -14.36
CA GLN A 163 -3.96 -12.28 -15.09
C GLN A 163 -2.45 -11.91 -15.13
N PRO A 164 -2.00 -11.06 -16.07
CA PRO A 164 -0.60 -10.66 -16.15
C PRO A 164 -0.04 -10.14 -14.81
N GLY A 165 1.11 -10.67 -14.39
CA GLY A 165 1.80 -10.28 -13.16
C GLY A 165 1.17 -10.78 -11.84
N TRP A 166 0.11 -11.60 -11.89
CA TRP A 166 -0.57 -12.08 -10.68
C TRP A 166 0.38 -12.76 -9.69
N LEU A 167 1.21 -13.69 -10.17
CA LEU A 167 2.06 -14.51 -9.32
C LEU A 167 3.16 -13.67 -8.66
N ASP A 168 3.80 -12.78 -9.42
CA ASP A 168 4.85 -11.91 -8.89
C ASP A 168 4.31 -11.02 -7.76
N ARG A 169 3.09 -10.49 -7.91
CA ARG A 169 2.40 -9.71 -6.87
C ARG A 169 2.03 -10.56 -5.66
N LEU A 170 1.54 -11.78 -5.90
CA LEU A 170 1.15 -12.71 -4.86
C LEU A 170 2.35 -13.06 -3.96
N ILE A 171 3.49 -13.43 -4.57
CA ILE A 171 4.70 -13.83 -3.84
C ILE A 171 5.42 -12.63 -3.21
N ALA A 172 5.49 -11.48 -3.87
CA ALA A 172 6.11 -10.27 -3.30
C ALA A 172 5.44 -9.81 -1.98
N THR A 173 4.19 -10.24 -1.73
CA THR A 173 3.47 -9.92 -0.49
C THR A 173 4.17 -10.48 0.75
N PHE A 174 4.84 -11.64 0.66
CA PHE A 174 5.55 -12.23 1.81
C PHE A 174 6.76 -11.40 2.27
N ALA A 175 7.46 -10.76 1.34
CA ALA A 175 8.57 -9.86 1.67
C ALA A 175 8.08 -8.55 2.32
N GLN A 176 6.94 -8.03 1.87
CA GLN A 176 6.36 -6.78 2.38
C GLN A 176 5.62 -6.97 3.71
N HIS A 177 5.08 -8.17 3.94
CA HIS A 177 4.32 -8.52 5.14
C HIS A 177 4.92 -9.78 5.79
N PRO A 178 6.00 -9.66 6.59
CA PRO A 178 6.74 -10.82 7.11
C PRO A 178 5.94 -11.78 8.00
N ARG A 179 4.76 -11.37 8.48
CA ARG A 179 3.83 -12.22 9.24
C ARG A 179 2.87 -13.02 8.38
N ALA A 180 2.84 -12.82 7.06
CA ALA A 180 1.98 -13.56 6.15
C ALA A 180 2.37 -15.04 6.11
N GLY A 181 1.39 -15.92 6.33
CA GLY A 181 1.55 -17.38 6.18
C GLY A 181 0.71 -17.96 5.04
N LEU A 182 -0.31 -17.23 4.60
CA LEU A 182 -1.13 -17.55 3.42
C LEU A 182 -1.51 -16.25 2.74
N VAL A 183 -1.35 -16.18 1.42
CA VAL A 183 -1.79 -15.03 0.61
C VAL A 183 -2.70 -15.53 -0.51
N GLY A 184 -3.92 -14.99 -0.59
CA GLY A 184 -4.87 -15.26 -1.66
C GLY A 184 -4.89 -14.17 -2.73
N ALA A 185 -5.11 -14.59 -3.98
CA ALA A 185 -5.41 -13.67 -5.06
C ALA A 185 -6.83 -13.10 -4.93
N GLN A 186 -7.07 -11.94 -5.56
CA GLN A 186 -8.42 -11.42 -5.76
C GLN A 186 -9.08 -12.14 -6.93
N LEU A 187 -10.21 -12.79 -6.63
CA LEU A 187 -10.97 -13.56 -7.60
C LEU A 187 -12.04 -12.69 -8.24
N VAL A 188 -12.09 -12.74 -9.57
CA VAL A 188 -13.07 -11.99 -10.36
C VAL A 188 -13.81 -12.93 -11.31
N TYR A 189 -15.08 -12.63 -11.57
CA TYR A 189 -15.82 -13.28 -12.63
C TYR A 189 -15.31 -12.81 -14.01
N PRO A 190 -15.54 -13.59 -15.08
CA PRO A 190 -15.17 -13.18 -16.45
C PRO A 190 -15.77 -11.83 -16.90
N ASP A 191 -16.83 -11.37 -16.24
CA ASP A 191 -17.47 -10.07 -16.50
C ASP A 191 -16.85 -8.89 -15.73
N GLY A 192 -15.75 -9.11 -15.01
CA GLY A 192 -15.02 -8.08 -14.27
C GLY A 192 -15.53 -7.80 -12.85
N ARG A 193 -16.66 -8.38 -12.45
CA ARG A 193 -17.15 -8.23 -11.07
C ARG A 193 -16.32 -9.07 -10.10
N LEU A 194 -16.19 -8.60 -8.87
CA LEU A 194 -15.58 -9.40 -7.82
C LEU A 194 -16.35 -10.70 -7.58
N GLN A 195 -15.64 -11.80 -7.49
CA GLN A 195 -16.17 -13.03 -6.92
C GLN A 195 -15.84 -13.09 -5.43
N GLU A 196 -14.58 -12.79 -5.10
CA GLU A 196 -14.08 -12.82 -3.75
C GLU A 196 -12.81 -11.97 -3.60
N SER A 197 -12.75 -11.16 -2.55
CA SER A 197 -11.53 -10.50 -2.10
C SER A 197 -11.25 -10.97 -0.66
N GLY A 198 -10.90 -12.25 -0.55
CA GLY A 198 -10.87 -13.02 0.69
C GLY A 198 -12.27 -13.28 1.27
N GLY A 199 -12.28 -14.09 2.33
CA GLY A 199 -13.50 -14.60 2.94
C GLY A 199 -13.59 -14.33 4.44
N VAL A 200 -14.83 -14.22 4.90
CA VAL A 200 -15.18 -14.02 6.32
C VAL A 200 -15.90 -15.27 6.82
N VAL A 201 -15.56 -15.71 8.03
CA VAL A 201 -16.20 -16.85 8.69
C VAL A 201 -16.97 -16.36 9.90
N PHE A 202 -18.24 -16.76 10.02
CA PHE A 202 -19.09 -16.40 11.14
C PHE A 202 -18.99 -17.41 12.29
N ALA A 203 -19.53 -17.04 13.44
CA ALA A 203 -19.50 -17.87 14.66
C ALA A 203 -20.17 -19.25 14.53
N ASP A 204 -21.06 -19.44 13.54
CA ASP A 204 -21.69 -20.73 13.24
C ASP A 204 -20.90 -21.56 12.20
N GLY A 205 -19.68 -21.12 11.87
CA GLY A 205 -18.83 -21.71 10.84
C GLY A 205 -19.22 -21.36 9.41
N SER A 206 -20.32 -20.63 9.18
CA SER A 206 -20.72 -20.27 7.82
C SER A 206 -19.82 -19.19 7.22
N ALA A 207 -19.59 -19.27 5.90
CA ALA A 207 -18.68 -18.37 5.19
C ALA A 207 -19.41 -17.28 4.36
N TRP A 208 -18.65 -16.22 4.07
CA TRP A 208 -19.03 -15.09 3.23
C TRP A 208 -17.87 -14.67 2.33
N SER A 209 -18.04 -14.80 1.00
CA SER A 209 -17.11 -14.22 0.03
C SER A 209 -17.23 -12.69 0.03
N TYR A 210 -16.17 -12.02 0.49
CA TYR A 210 -16.17 -10.58 0.67
C TYR A 210 -16.13 -9.85 -0.69
N GLY A 211 -17.00 -8.86 -0.88
CA GLY A 211 -17.10 -8.10 -2.12
C GLY A 211 -17.80 -8.80 -3.29
N ARG A 212 -18.38 -10.00 -3.10
CA ARG A 212 -19.03 -10.75 -4.20
C ARG A 212 -20.05 -9.89 -4.98
N PHE A 213 -19.88 -9.87 -6.29
CA PHE A 213 -20.58 -9.08 -7.32
C PHE A 213 -20.39 -7.57 -7.28
N GLU A 214 -19.52 -7.05 -6.39
CA GLU A 214 -19.20 -5.62 -6.31
C GLU A 214 -18.03 -5.27 -7.25
N SER A 215 -17.65 -3.99 -7.28
CA SER A 215 -16.53 -3.50 -8.10
C SER A 215 -15.18 -3.85 -7.48
N VAL A 216 -14.23 -4.27 -8.33
CA VAL A 216 -12.81 -4.43 -7.95
C VAL A 216 -12.19 -3.11 -7.49
N ASP A 217 -12.66 -1.99 -8.04
CA ASP A 217 -12.14 -0.65 -7.78
C ASP A 217 -12.71 -0.01 -6.52
N ASP A 218 -13.65 -0.67 -5.82
CA ASP A 218 -14.21 -0.14 -4.59
C ASP A 218 -13.11 -0.10 -3.49
N PRO A 219 -12.88 1.06 -2.83
CA PRO A 219 -11.88 1.21 -1.77
C PRO A 219 -11.93 0.14 -0.67
N ARG A 220 -13.11 -0.46 -0.44
CA ARG A 220 -13.28 -1.54 0.55
C ARG A 220 -12.50 -2.81 0.18
N HIS A 221 -12.16 -3.01 -1.09
CA HIS A 221 -11.57 -4.24 -1.63
C HIS A 221 -10.19 -4.04 -2.24
N ALA A 222 -9.72 -2.80 -2.35
CA ALA A 222 -8.56 -2.41 -3.16
C ALA A 222 -7.22 -2.37 -2.40
N TYR A 223 -7.16 -2.79 -1.13
CA TYR A 223 -5.93 -2.80 -0.32
C TYR A 223 -5.63 -4.19 0.27
N VAL A 224 -4.34 -4.44 0.53
CA VAL A 224 -3.85 -5.67 1.17
C VAL A 224 -4.41 -5.74 2.58
N ARG A 225 -5.04 -6.85 2.94
CA ARG A 225 -5.66 -6.97 4.26
C ARG A 225 -5.75 -8.38 4.77
N ALA A 226 -5.79 -8.50 6.10
CA ALA A 226 -6.03 -9.76 6.77
C ALA A 226 -7.49 -10.21 6.60
N MET A 227 -7.67 -11.51 6.39
CA MET A 227 -8.97 -12.17 6.21
C MET A 227 -9.04 -13.44 7.03
N ASP A 228 -10.24 -13.99 7.20
CA ASP A 228 -10.40 -15.26 7.90
C ASP A 228 -9.90 -16.44 7.07
N TYR A 229 -10.15 -16.39 5.76
CA TYR A 229 -9.65 -17.34 4.77
C TYR A 229 -9.55 -16.69 3.39
N CYS A 230 -8.89 -17.37 2.45
CA CYS A 230 -8.97 -17.10 1.02
C CYS A 230 -9.29 -18.43 0.31
N SER A 231 -10.11 -18.39 -0.75
CA SER A 231 -10.49 -19.61 -1.46
C SER A 231 -9.28 -20.32 -2.06
N GLY A 232 -9.28 -21.65 -1.97
CA GLY A 232 -8.27 -22.54 -2.57
C GLY A 232 -8.13 -22.43 -4.10
N ALA A 233 -8.94 -21.60 -4.76
CA ALA A 233 -8.82 -21.34 -6.19
C ALA A 233 -7.49 -20.70 -6.60
N ALA A 234 -6.91 -19.85 -5.76
CA ALA A 234 -5.59 -19.23 -6.00
C ALA A 234 -4.97 -18.72 -4.69
N ILE A 235 -4.21 -19.57 -4.00
CA ILE A 235 -3.53 -19.25 -2.73
C ILE A 235 -2.07 -19.66 -2.73
N ALA A 236 -1.21 -18.84 -2.14
CA ALA A 236 0.21 -19.07 -1.94
C ALA A 236 0.54 -19.28 -0.46
N LEU A 237 1.47 -20.19 -0.16
CA LEU A 237 2.01 -20.41 1.17
C LEU A 237 3.53 -20.73 1.11
N PRO A 238 4.32 -20.37 2.14
CA PRO A 238 5.67 -20.91 2.30
C PRO A 238 5.61 -22.43 2.48
N ARG A 239 6.41 -23.18 1.71
CA ARG A 239 6.42 -24.65 1.74
C ARG A 239 6.73 -25.19 3.13
N ALA A 240 7.67 -24.58 3.84
CA ALA A 240 8.06 -24.97 5.19
C ALA A 240 6.90 -24.88 6.20
N LEU A 241 6.07 -23.83 6.09
CA LEU A 241 4.87 -23.69 6.93
C LEU A 241 3.87 -24.79 6.59
N LEU A 242 3.61 -25.02 5.30
CA LEU A 242 2.64 -26.03 4.86
C LEU A 242 3.04 -27.46 5.28
N GLN A 243 4.34 -27.78 5.27
CA GLN A 243 4.87 -29.05 5.78
C GLN A 243 4.63 -29.20 7.29
N THR A 244 4.82 -28.12 8.05
CA THR A 244 4.56 -28.11 9.50
C THR A 244 3.08 -28.31 9.82
N LEU A 245 2.19 -27.75 8.97
CA LEU A 245 0.74 -27.88 9.11
C LEU A 245 0.18 -29.23 8.61
N GLY A 246 0.96 -29.98 7.82
CA GLY A 246 0.56 -31.30 7.30
C GLY A 246 -0.33 -31.27 6.04
N GLY A 247 -0.34 -30.16 5.30
CA GLY A 247 -1.13 -30.01 4.07
C GLY A 247 -2.62 -29.74 4.31
N LEU A 248 -3.47 -30.12 3.35
CA LEU A 248 -4.93 -30.02 3.48
C LEU A 248 -5.49 -31.16 4.32
N ASP A 249 -6.33 -30.81 5.29
CA ASP A 249 -6.86 -31.76 6.27
C ASP A 249 -7.84 -32.76 5.65
N ARG A 250 -7.51 -34.05 5.77
CA ARG A 250 -8.28 -35.16 5.18
C ARG A 250 -9.70 -35.29 5.74
N ARG A 251 -10.02 -34.66 6.87
CA ARG A 251 -11.40 -34.62 7.41
C ARG A 251 -12.41 -34.04 6.42
N TYR A 252 -11.96 -33.18 5.51
CA TYR A 252 -12.81 -32.47 4.55
C TYR A 252 -12.93 -33.18 3.19
N MET A 253 -12.37 -34.38 3.03
CA MET A 253 -12.51 -35.14 1.79
C MET A 253 -13.99 -35.41 1.44
N PRO A 254 -14.37 -35.31 0.14
CA PRO A 254 -13.49 -35.05 -1.00
C PRO A 254 -13.20 -33.56 -1.29
N ALA A 255 -14.02 -32.61 -0.81
CA ALA A 255 -13.89 -31.16 -1.05
C ALA A 255 -14.78 -30.30 -0.11
N TYR A 256 -14.58 -28.98 -0.19
CA TYR A 256 -15.14 -27.90 0.65
C TYR A 256 -14.65 -27.86 2.11
N TYR A 257 -14.33 -26.64 2.57
CA TYR A 257 -13.74 -26.27 3.88
C TYR A 257 -12.26 -26.62 4.07
N GLU A 258 -11.60 -27.31 3.13
CA GLU A 258 -10.16 -27.57 3.18
C GLU A 258 -9.31 -26.29 3.19
N ASP A 259 -9.70 -25.30 2.41
CA ASP A 259 -9.04 -23.99 2.30
C ASP A 259 -9.27 -23.13 3.55
N THR A 260 -10.51 -23.13 4.03
CA THR A 260 -10.96 -22.43 5.23
C THR A 260 -10.27 -22.98 6.48
N ASP A 261 -10.15 -24.31 6.56
CA ASP A 261 -9.44 -24.98 7.63
C ASP A 261 -7.94 -24.72 7.61
N LEU A 262 -7.31 -24.79 6.43
CA LEU A 262 -5.89 -24.46 6.27
C LEU A 262 -5.61 -23.02 6.72
N ALA A 263 -6.47 -22.06 6.33
CA ALA A 263 -6.34 -20.68 6.76
C ALA A 263 -6.44 -20.51 8.29
N PHE A 264 -7.35 -21.24 8.95
CA PHE A 264 -7.45 -21.23 10.40
C PHE A 264 -6.24 -21.89 11.08
N ALA A 265 -5.68 -22.94 10.48
CA ALA A 265 -4.45 -23.57 10.95
C ALA A 265 -3.25 -22.62 10.84
N VAL A 266 -3.11 -21.88 9.73
CA VAL A 266 -2.11 -20.83 9.54
C VAL A 266 -2.22 -19.76 10.62
N ARG A 267 -3.45 -19.30 10.92
CA ARG A 267 -3.70 -18.33 11.99
C ARG A 267 -3.38 -18.86 13.38
N ALA A 268 -3.74 -20.12 13.65
CA ALA A 268 -3.42 -20.79 14.90
C ALA A 268 -1.90 -20.95 15.11
N ALA A 269 -1.12 -21.03 14.03
CA ALA A 269 0.34 -21.02 14.06
C ALA A 269 0.96 -19.61 14.23
N GLY A 270 0.15 -18.56 14.42
CA GLY A 270 0.61 -17.20 14.67
C GLY A 270 0.86 -16.35 13.42
N HIS A 271 0.50 -16.85 12.23
CA HIS A 271 0.64 -16.14 10.97
C HIS A 271 -0.65 -15.45 10.52
N GLN A 272 -0.53 -14.51 9.59
CA GLN A 272 -1.66 -13.82 8.98
C GLN A 272 -2.07 -14.50 7.66
N VAL A 273 -3.37 -14.49 7.41
CA VAL A 273 -3.97 -14.82 6.10
C VAL A 273 -4.32 -13.50 5.42
N LEU A 274 -3.69 -13.20 4.29
CA LEU A 274 -3.86 -11.94 3.57
C LEU A 274 -4.53 -12.17 2.22
N VAL A 275 -5.33 -11.20 1.76
CA VAL A 275 -5.69 -11.07 0.34
C VAL A 275 -4.82 -9.99 -0.30
N GLN A 276 -4.35 -10.24 -1.53
CA GLN A 276 -3.56 -9.30 -2.33
C GLN A 276 -4.37 -8.85 -3.56
N PRO A 277 -5.06 -7.69 -3.50
CA PRO A 277 -5.88 -7.18 -4.61
C PRO A 277 -5.14 -6.92 -5.92
N ALA A 278 -3.81 -6.67 -5.87
CA ALA A 278 -3.02 -6.50 -7.08
C ALA A 278 -2.71 -7.83 -7.80
N SER A 279 -2.96 -8.98 -7.16
CA SER A 279 -2.87 -10.30 -7.77
C SER A 279 -4.27 -10.74 -8.18
N VAL A 280 -4.62 -10.57 -9.46
CA VAL A 280 -5.98 -10.86 -9.97
C VAL A 280 -6.00 -12.21 -10.70
N VAL A 281 -7.01 -13.02 -10.41
CA VAL A 281 -7.28 -14.28 -11.10
C VAL A 281 -8.75 -14.34 -11.49
N VAL A 282 -9.04 -14.60 -12.76
CA VAL A 282 -10.41 -14.83 -13.22
C VAL A 282 -10.79 -16.27 -12.87
N HIS A 283 -11.96 -16.47 -12.27
CA HIS A 283 -12.46 -17.79 -11.90
C HIS A 283 -13.91 -17.97 -12.35
N ASP A 284 -14.20 -19.06 -13.06
CA ASP A 284 -15.55 -19.39 -13.53
C ASP A 284 -16.24 -20.41 -12.60
N GLU A 285 -16.80 -19.92 -11.48
CA GLU A 285 -17.49 -20.72 -10.45
C GLU A 285 -18.72 -21.52 -10.97
N GLY A 286 -19.16 -21.27 -12.22
CA GLY A 286 -20.45 -21.73 -12.76
C GLY A 286 -20.44 -23.04 -13.54
N THR A 287 -19.27 -23.54 -13.94
CA THR A 287 -19.13 -24.63 -14.93
C THR A 287 -18.77 -25.99 -14.31
N SER A 288 -18.10 -26.02 -13.15
CA SER A 288 -17.55 -27.26 -12.59
C SER A 288 -18.43 -27.97 -11.53
N ASN A 289 -19.37 -27.27 -10.86
CA ASN A 289 -20.21 -27.90 -9.82
C ASN A 289 -21.63 -27.30 -9.75
N GLY A 290 -22.61 -28.07 -10.24
CA GLY A 290 -24.04 -27.73 -10.33
C GLY A 290 -24.67 -27.04 -9.10
N THR A 291 -25.83 -26.41 -9.28
CA THR A 291 -26.42 -25.45 -8.32
C THR A 291 -27.26 -26.07 -7.19
N ASP A 292 -27.41 -27.39 -7.13
CA ASP A 292 -28.22 -28.07 -6.11
C ASP A 292 -27.39 -28.42 -4.87
N THR A 293 -27.87 -28.05 -3.68
CA THR A 293 -27.25 -28.35 -2.39
C THR A 293 -27.79 -29.64 -1.75
N ARG A 294 -28.78 -30.29 -2.39
CA ARG A 294 -29.43 -31.51 -1.88
C ARG A 294 -28.81 -32.81 -2.41
N THR A 295 -28.07 -32.77 -3.51
CA THR A 295 -27.36 -33.91 -4.12
C THR A 295 -26.03 -33.45 -4.74
N GLY A 296 -25.02 -34.33 -4.78
CA GLY A 296 -23.69 -34.02 -5.37
C GLY A 296 -22.66 -33.40 -4.42
N VAL A 297 -21.56 -32.88 -4.99
CA VAL A 297 -20.37 -32.41 -4.24
C VAL A 297 -20.72 -31.29 -3.24
N LYS A 298 -21.72 -30.45 -3.50
CA LYS A 298 -22.19 -29.39 -2.57
C LYS A 298 -22.89 -29.90 -1.31
N ALA A 299 -23.35 -31.15 -1.26
CA ALA A 299 -23.87 -31.75 -0.02
C ALA A 299 -22.75 -31.87 1.05
N TYR A 300 -21.50 -32.06 0.62
CA TYR A 300 -20.35 -32.06 1.54
C TYR A 300 -20.14 -30.70 2.21
N GLN A 301 -20.53 -29.59 1.59
CA GLN A 301 -20.41 -28.26 2.20
C GLN A 301 -21.18 -28.15 3.53
N VAL A 302 -22.37 -28.75 3.63
CA VAL A 302 -23.18 -28.72 4.86
C VAL A 302 -22.59 -29.62 5.94
N ARG A 303 -22.13 -30.82 5.57
CA ARG A 303 -21.43 -31.74 6.49
C ARG A 303 -20.14 -31.10 7.00
N ASN A 304 -19.30 -30.63 6.09
CA ASN A 304 -17.97 -30.12 6.38
C ASN A 304 -18.02 -28.80 7.15
N GLN A 305 -19.07 -27.98 6.99
CA GLN A 305 -19.33 -26.86 7.88
C GLN A 305 -19.44 -27.30 9.34
N ARG A 306 -20.17 -28.40 9.62
CA ARG A 306 -20.32 -28.90 11.00
C ARG A 306 -18.99 -29.43 11.54
N VAL A 307 -18.26 -30.21 10.73
CA VAL A 307 -16.92 -30.71 11.09
C VAL A 307 -15.96 -29.56 11.41
N PHE A 308 -15.96 -28.52 10.58
CA PHE A 308 -15.17 -27.31 10.78
C PHE A 308 -15.60 -26.56 12.04
N ALA A 309 -16.91 -26.40 12.26
CA ALA A 309 -17.46 -25.72 13.43
C ALA A 309 -17.13 -26.44 14.74
N GLU A 310 -17.16 -27.78 14.75
CA GLU A 310 -16.75 -28.61 15.87
C GLU A 310 -15.24 -28.49 16.15
N LYS A 311 -14.40 -28.57 15.11
CA LYS A 311 -12.94 -28.45 15.24
C LYS A 311 -12.51 -27.09 15.80
N TRP A 312 -13.14 -26.01 15.33
CA TRP A 312 -12.74 -24.63 15.62
C TRP A 312 -13.68 -23.90 16.59
N GLN A 313 -14.52 -24.62 17.33
CA GLN A 313 -15.58 -24.06 18.17
C GLN A 313 -15.10 -22.89 19.05
N GLN A 314 -13.94 -23.04 19.70
CA GLN A 314 -13.37 -22.02 20.58
C GLN A 314 -12.97 -20.75 19.82
N VAL A 315 -12.37 -20.90 18.64
CA VAL A 315 -11.95 -19.78 17.80
C VAL A 315 -13.18 -19.08 17.22
N LEU A 316 -14.16 -19.85 16.73
CA LEU A 316 -15.39 -19.32 16.14
C LEU A 316 -16.24 -18.51 17.12
N ALA A 317 -16.15 -18.77 18.43
CA ALA A 317 -16.83 -17.97 19.45
C ALA A 317 -16.43 -16.48 19.43
N THR A 318 -15.27 -16.14 18.85
CA THR A 318 -14.76 -14.76 18.71
C THR A 318 -15.08 -14.13 17.35
N GLN A 319 -15.65 -14.91 16.43
CA GLN A 319 -16.00 -14.46 15.09
C GLN A 319 -17.29 -13.63 15.06
N LEU A 320 -17.52 -12.97 13.93
CA LEU A 320 -18.74 -12.19 13.73
C LEU A 320 -19.99 -13.08 13.85
N PRO A 321 -21.09 -12.60 14.46
CA PRO A 321 -22.35 -13.33 14.47
C PRO A 321 -22.86 -13.58 13.05
N ALA A 322 -23.44 -14.76 12.82
CA ALA A 322 -24.09 -15.09 11.56
C ALA A 322 -25.17 -14.04 11.20
N GLY A 323 -25.22 -13.65 9.92
CA GLY A 323 -26.13 -12.60 9.43
C GLY A 323 -25.60 -11.17 9.56
N SER A 324 -24.42 -10.98 10.15
CA SER A 324 -23.67 -9.72 10.04
C SER A 324 -23.32 -9.44 8.58
N VAL A 325 -23.28 -8.15 8.21
CA VAL A 325 -22.76 -7.70 6.92
C VAL A 325 -21.32 -7.28 7.13
N PRO A 326 -20.32 -8.01 6.59
CA PRO A 326 -18.94 -7.59 6.70
C PRO A 326 -18.73 -6.24 6.00
N VAL A 327 -18.16 -5.29 6.73
CA VAL A 327 -17.72 -3.97 6.27
C VAL A 327 -16.35 -3.70 6.88
N PRO A 328 -15.51 -2.80 6.32
CA PRO A 328 -14.17 -2.56 6.86
C PRO A 328 -14.16 -2.25 8.36
N ALA A 329 -15.15 -1.49 8.85
CA ALA A 329 -15.30 -1.19 10.27
C ALA A 329 -15.39 -2.45 11.17
N LEU A 330 -16.02 -3.53 10.69
CA LEU A 330 -16.15 -4.80 11.43
C LEU A 330 -14.95 -5.72 11.21
N LEU A 331 -14.34 -5.70 10.02
CA LEU A 331 -13.14 -6.48 9.74
C LEU A 331 -11.95 -6.02 10.59
N HIS A 332 -11.82 -4.70 10.76
CA HIS A 332 -10.75 -4.08 11.54
C HIS A 332 -11.16 -3.74 12.99
N ARG A 333 -12.23 -4.34 13.51
CA ARG A 333 -12.74 -4.07 14.87
C ARG A 333 -11.74 -4.33 16.00
N GLY A 334 -10.78 -5.22 15.78
CA GLY A 334 -9.70 -5.54 16.72
C GLY A 334 -8.51 -4.58 16.62
N GLN A 335 -8.52 -3.64 15.69
CA GLN A 335 -7.47 -2.65 15.47
C GLN A 335 -7.99 -1.27 15.84
N ARG A 336 -7.08 -0.39 16.26
CA ARG A 336 -7.40 1.02 16.40
C ARG A 336 -7.54 1.63 15.01
N GLN A 337 -8.71 2.19 14.72
CA GLN A 337 -8.99 2.77 13.40
C GLN A 337 -8.70 4.28 13.40
N ILE A 338 -7.83 4.70 12.50
CA ILE A 338 -7.31 6.06 12.40
C ILE A 338 -7.69 6.62 11.03
N LEU A 339 -8.31 7.79 11.01
CA LEU A 339 -8.59 8.54 9.78
C LEU A 339 -7.54 9.61 9.57
N ILE A 340 -7.01 9.72 8.35
CA ILE A 340 -6.18 10.83 7.91
C ILE A 340 -6.92 11.57 6.81
N LEU A 341 -7.13 12.87 7.02
CA LEU A 341 -7.71 13.81 6.07
C LEU A 341 -6.63 14.78 5.61
N ASP A 342 -6.32 14.75 4.32
CA ASP A 342 -5.43 15.72 3.66
C ASP A 342 -6.07 16.18 2.35
N GLU A 343 -5.47 17.17 1.70
CA GLU A 343 -5.93 17.67 0.42
C GLU A 343 -5.75 16.66 -0.70
N CYS A 344 -4.56 16.04 -0.75
CA CYS A 344 -4.20 15.06 -1.77
C CYS A 344 -3.53 13.83 -1.16
N VAL A 345 -3.51 12.72 -1.89
CA VAL A 345 -2.70 11.54 -1.53
C VAL A 345 -1.21 11.90 -1.51
N PRO A 346 -0.43 11.50 -0.47
CA PRO A 346 1.00 11.83 -0.37
C PRO A 346 1.80 11.26 -1.54
N GLN A 347 2.67 12.09 -2.10
CA GLN A 347 3.60 11.73 -3.18
C GLN A 347 5.05 11.83 -2.65
N PRO A 348 5.57 10.77 -2.00
CA PRO A 348 6.84 10.82 -1.27
C PRO A 348 8.06 11.16 -2.14
N ASP A 349 7.95 10.99 -3.46
CA ASP A 349 8.93 11.35 -4.49
C ASP A 349 8.83 12.80 -4.98
N ARG A 350 7.89 13.60 -4.44
CA ARG A 350 7.64 14.99 -4.87
C ARG A 350 8.00 16.03 -3.84
N ASP A 351 7.74 15.76 -2.56
CA ASP A 351 8.00 16.72 -1.49
C ASP A 351 8.20 16.06 -0.12
N SER A 352 8.86 16.79 0.77
CA SER A 352 9.20 16.32 2.12
C SER A 352 7.98 16.09 3.02
N GLY A 353 6.91 16.87 2.85
CA GLY A 353 5.69 16.72 3.66
C GLY A 353 4.99 15.41 3.32
N SER A 354 4.90 15.09 2.03
CA SER A 354 4.40 13.82 1.52
C SER A 354 5.23 12.64 2.01
N LEU A 355 6.57 12.72 1.99
CA LEU A 355 7.44 11.65 2.50
C LEU A 355 7.22 11.40 4.00
N ARG A 356 7.16 12.48 4.80
CA ARG A 356 6.87 12.38 6.24
C ARG A 356 5.51 11.72 6.49
N GLN A 357 4.46 12.14 5.78
CA GLN A 357 3.13 11.57 5.95
C GLN A 357 3.07 10.10 5.52
N PHE A 358 3.72 9.72 4.42
CA PHE A 358 3.82 8.33 3.99
C PHE A 358 4.51 7.46 5.06
N ASN A 359 5.61 7.94 5.62
CA ASN A 359 6.34 7.23 6.68
C ASN A 359 5.55 7.18 8.00
N LEU A 360 4.76 8.22 8.32
CA LEU A 360 3.84 8.18 9.45
C LEU A 360 2.77 7.10 9.24
N ILE A 361 2.16 7.04 8.06
CA ILE A 361 1.17 6.01 7.71
C ILE A 361 1.77 4.62 7.85
N ARG A 362 2.98 4.40 7.33
CA ARG A 362 3.67 3.12 7.49
C ARG A 362 3.89 2.77 8.95
N LEU A 363 4.40 3.70 9.75
CA LEU A 363 4.63 3.49 11.18
C LEU A 363 3.32 3.17 11.94
N LEU A 364 2.21 3.81 11.58
CA LEU A 364 0.89 3.49 12.15
C LEU A 364 0.46 2.06 11.82
N CYS A 365 0.67 1.61 10.59
CA CYS A 365 0.41 0.23 10.18
C CYS A 365 1.32 -0.77 10.92
N GLU A 366 2.62 -0.47 11.08
CA GLU A 366 3.58 -1.27 11.87
C GLU A 366 3.14 -1.41 13.33
N GLU A 367 2.59 -0.34 13.91
CA GLU A 367 2.02 -0.32 15.26
C GLU A 367 0.63 -0.98 15.37
N GLY A 368 0.18 -1.64 14.30
CA GLY A 368 -1.03 -2.45 14.28
C GLY A 368 -2.34 -1.67 14.10
N ALA A 369 -2.28 -0.37 13.81
CA ALA A 369 -3.46 0.42 13.50
C ALA A 369 -4.01 0.10 12.11
N HIS A 370 -5.32 0.27 11.95
CA HIS A 370 -5.94 0.30 10.63
C HIS A 370 -6.09 1.75 10.19
N VAL A 371 -5.35 2.14 9.16
CA VAL A 371 -5.32 3.50 8.64
C VAL A 371 -6.29 3.65 7.48
N VAL A 372 -7.09 4.71 7.51
CA VAL A 372 -7.98 5.11 6.43
C VAL A 372 -7.53 6.49 5.95
N PHE A 373 -7.28 6.61 4.66
CA PHE A 373 -6.86 7.86 4.05
C PHE A 373 -7.95 8.40 3.13
N VAL A 374 -8.31 9.67 3.31
CA VAL A 374 -9.32 10.33 2.48
C VAL A 374 -8.77 11.68 1.98
N PRO A 375 -8.43 11.80 0.69
CA PRO A 375 -8.09 13.07 0.08
C PRO A 375 -9.36 13.90 -0.14
N THR A 376 -9.34 15.17 0.27
CA THR A 376 -10.51 16.06 0.12
C THR A 376 -10.78 16.44 -1.34
N ARG A 377 -9.77 16.36 -2.22
CA ARG A 377 -9.94 16.46 -3.68
C ARG A 377 -10.50 15.18 -4.33
N ARG A 378 -10.60 14.09 -3.57
CA ARG A 378 -11.24 12.81 -3.95
C ARG A 378 -10.57 12.10 -5.14
N GLU A 379 -9.31 12.39 -5.40
CA GLU A 379 -8.56 11.83 -6.52
C GLU A 379 -8.01 10.43 -6.23
N HIS A 380 -7.86 9.64 -7.30
CA HIS A 380 -7.05 8.42 -7.30
C HIS A 380 -5.67 8.78 -7.88
N ALA A 381 -4.67 9.01 -7.02
CA ALA A 381 -3.34 9.51 -7.39
C ALA A 381 -2.42 8.45 -8.04
N GLY A 382 -3.00 7.51 -8.79
CA GLY A 382 -2.31 6.44 -9.50
C GLY A 382 -1.43 5.59 -8.58
N ARG A 383 -0.14 5.48 -8.91
CA ARG A 383 0.84 4.68 -8.16
C ARG A 383 0.94 5.02 -6.68
N HIS A 384 0.64 6.26 -6.29
CA HIS A 384 0.75 6.70 -4.90
C HIS A 384 -0.42 6.17 -4.05
N THR A 385 -1.63 6.14 -4.63
CA THR A 385 -2.78 5.47 -4.01
C THR A 385 -2.50 3.98 -3.87
N GLN A 386 -1.99 3.35 -4.92
CA GLN A 386 -1.61 1.94 -4.92
C GLN A 386 -0.54 1.64 -3.87
N ALA A 387 0.48 2.49 -3.71
CA ALA A 387 1.52 2.31 -2.70
C ALA A 387 0.95 2.26 -1.28
N LEU A 388 0.01 3.17 -0.94
CA LEU A 388 -0.70 3.12 0.34
C LEU A 388 -1.55 1.86 0.48
N GLN A 389 -2.27 1.46 -0.57
CA GLN A 389 -3.07 0.23 -0.58
C GLN A 389 -2.22 -1.04 -0.37
N GLN A 390 -0.98 -1.07 -0.87
CA GLN A 390 -0.03 -2.17 -0.66
C GLN A 390 0.50 -2.23 0.79
N LEU A 391 0.56 -1.09 1.48
CA LEU A 391 0.80 -1.04 2.94
C LEU A 391 -0.42 -1.53 3.75
N GLY A 392 -1.58 -1.71 3.12
CA GLY A 392 -2.83 -2.11 3.76
C GLY A 392 -3.69 -0.94 4.23
N VAL A 393 -3.53 0.23 3.61
CA VAL A 393 -4.33 1.44 3.91
C VAL A 393 -5.60 1.46 3.08
N GLU A 394 -6.73 1.71 3.73
CA GLU A 394 -8.02 1.93 3.06
C GLU A 394 -8.05 3.37 2.48
N VAL A 395 -7.83 3.53 1.17
CA VAL A 395 -7.78 4.84 0.50
C VAL A 395 -9.06 5.10 -0.28
N TRP A 396 -9.79 6.16 0.06
CA TRP A 396 -11.04 6.52 -0.64
C TRP A 396 -10.81 7.53 -1.76
N TYR A 397 -11.57 7.40 -2.84
CA TYR A 397 -11.51 8.26 -4.02
C TYR A 397 -12.84 8.23 -4.79
N ALA A 398 -13.05 9.19 -5.68
CA ALA A 398 -14.21 9.21 -6.58
C ALA A 398 -14.17 8.04 -7.57
N PRO A 399 -15.32 7.46 -7.96
CA PRO A 399 -16.68 7.87 -7.59
C PRO A 399 -17.17 7.29 -6.26
N PHE A 400 -16.39 6.45 -5.56
CA PHE A 400 -16.79 5.81 -4.30
C PHE A 400 -16.86 6.80 -3.14
N LEU A 401 -16.17 7.93 -3.26
CA LEU A 401 -16.24 9.08 -2.37
C LEU A 401 -17.08 10.18 -3.01
N ASP A 402 -18.38 10.21 -2.72
CA ASP A 402 -19.28 11.27 -3.22
C ASP A 402 -19.04 12.62 -2.54
N GLY A 403 -18.67 12.60 -1.26
CA GLY A 403 -18.39 13.80 -0.47
C GLY A 403 -17.97 13.47 0.95
N ILE A 404 -17.13 14.32 1.54
CA ILE A 404 -16.55 14.07 2.86
C ILE A 404 -17.63 13.98 3.95
N GLY A 405 -18.62 14.88 3.94
CA GLY A 405 -19.68 14.90 4.96
C GLY A 405 -20.65 13.70 4.88
N SER A 406 -21.03 13.27 3.68
CA SER A 406 -21.87 12.07 3.52
C SER A 406 -21.10 10.80 3.88
N TRP A 407 -19.83 10.74 3.51
CA TRP A 407 -18.95 9.64 3.86
C TRP A 407 -18.71 9.54 5.38
N LEU A 408 -18.39 10.66 6.04
CA LEU A 408 -18.20 10.73 7.49
C LEU A 408 -19.46 10.34 8.26
N ARG A 409 -20.65 10.67 7.77
CA ARG A 409 -21.91 10.23 8.40
C ARG A 409 -21.98 8.70 8.57
N THR A 410 -21.45 7.97 7.61
CA THR A 410 -21.49 6.50 7.60
C THR A 410 -20.28 5.88 8.31
N HIS A 411 -19.09 6.45 8.12
CA HIS A 411 -17.83 5.85 8.59
C HIS A 411 -17.28 6.49 9.86
N GLY A 412 -17.69 7.73 10.17
CA GLY A 412 -17.21 8.53 11.30
C GLY A 412 -17.22 7.81 12.65
N PRO A 413 -18.28 7.07 13.02
CA PRO A 413 -18.36 6.39 14.32
C PRO A 413 -17.27 5.33 14.60
N ARG A 414 -16.54 4.85 13.57
CA ARG A 414 -15.51 3.81 13.75
C ARG A 414 -14.15 4.35 14.16
N PHE A 415 -13.92 5.65 14.02
CA PHE A 415 -12.60 6.24 14.21
C PHE A 415 -12.37 6.58 15.68
N ALA A 416 -11.21 6.16 16.19
CA ALA A 416 -10.73 6.54 17.51
C ALA A 416 -9.90 7.84 17.45
N VAL A 417 -9.22 8.07 16.32
CA VAL A 417 -8.37 9.24 16.09
C VAL A 417 -8.58 9.74 14.67
N VAL A 418 -8.64 11.06 14.49
CA VAL A 418 -8.61 11.73 13.18
C VAL A 418 -7.44 12.70 13.12
N LEU A 419 -6.56 12.53 12.14
CA LEU A 419 -5.51 13.47 11.79
C LEU A 419 -5.98 14.38 10.66
N LEU A 420 -6.05 15.67 10.93
CA LEU A 420 -6.28 16.73 9.96
C LEU A 420 -4.94 17.30 9.54
N VAL A 421 -4.67 17.32 8.23
CA VAL A 421 -3.37 17.78 7.72
C VAL A 421 -3.58 19.05 6.90
N ARG A 422 -2.84 20.11 7.26
CA ARG A 422 -2.95 21.49 6.73
C ARG A 422 -4.19 22.25 7.21
N HIS A 423 -4.02 23.55 7.39
CA HIS A 423 -5.03 24.40 8.02
C HIS A 423 -6.34 24.51 7.21
N HIS A 424 -6.30 24.57 5.88
CA HIS A 424 -7.51 24.69 5.06
C HIS A 424 -8.38 23.42 5.09
N VAL A 425 -7.75 22.24 5.14
CA VAL A 425 -8.44 20.95 5.28
C VAL A 425 -9.09 20.87 6.66
N ALA A 426 -8.34 21.23 7.70
CA ALA A 426 -8.83 21.23 9.08
C ALA A 426 -10.05 22.16 9.24
N HIS A 427 -9.96 23.39 8.73
CA HIS A 427 -11.07 24.35 8.72
C HIS A 427 -12.34 23.79 8.06
N ALA A 428 -12.20 23.11 6.92
CA ALA A 428 -13.33 22.54 6.20
C ALA A 428 -13.94 21.31 6.89
N CYS A 429 -13.12 20.50 7.56
CA CYS A 429 -13.53 19.19 8.07
C CYS A 429 -13.96 19.20 9.54
N LEU A 430 -13.46 20.12 10.37
CA LEU A 430 -13.75 20.16 11.81
C LEU A 430 -15.26 20.18 12.14
N PRO A 431 -16.09 21.04 11.52
CA PRO A 431 -17.54 21.03 11.79
C PRO A 431 -18.21 19.69 11.44
N LEU A 432 -17.68 18.97 10.46
CA LEU A 432 -18.18 17.65 10.07
C LEU A 432 -17.78 16.58 11.09
N LEU A 433 -16.56 16.66 11.63
CA LEU A 433 -16.07 15.73 12.65
C LEU A 433 -16.83 15.88 13.96
N THR A 434 -17.08 17.11 14.42
CA THR A 434 -17.91 17.36 15.60
C THR A 434 -19.30 16.73 15.48
N ARG A 435 -19.84 16.67 14.26
CA ARG A 435 -21.17 16.11 14.00
C ARG A 435 -21.19 14.59 13.82
N TYR A 436 -20.22 14.04 13.10
CA TYR A 436 -20.28 12.65 12.62
C TYR A 436 -19.23 11.72 13.22
N ALA A 437 -18.21 12.26 13.90
CA ALA A 437 -17.21 11.51 14.63
C ALA A 437 -16.87 12.18 15.99
N PRO A 438 -17.87 12.57 16.82
CA PRO A 438 -17.63 13.29 18.08
C PRO A 438 -16.82 12.48 19.11
N GLN A 439 -16.74 11.16 18.95
CA GLN A 439 -15.96 10.27 19.81
C GLN A 439 -14.47 10.24 19.45
N ALA A 440 -14.09 10.70 18.25
CA ALA A 440 -12.73 10.59 17.77
C ALA A 440 -11.87 11.73 18.32
N ARG A 441 -10.69 11.39 18.85
CA ARG A 441 -9.68 12.37 19.21
C ARG A 441 -9.15 13.05 17.93
N THR A 442 -9.15 14.36 17.91
CA THR A 442 -8.73 15.19 16.78
C THR A 442 -7.28 15.65 16.95
N LEU A 443 -6.45 15.35 15.96
CA LEU A 443 -5.07 15.82 15.88
C LEU A 443 -4.94 16.74 14.66
N PHE A 444 -4.26 17.86 14.82
CA PHE A 444 -3.99 18.78 13.71
C PHE A 444 -2.50 18.81 13.40
N ASP A 445 -2.11 18.31 12.23
CA ASP A 445 -0.75 18.39 11.72
C ASP A 445 -0.56 19.66 10.89
N THR A 446 0.28 20.55 11.40
CA THR A 446 0.54 21.83 10.74
C THR A 446 1.36 21.64 9.46
N VAL A 447 2.16 20.57 9.36
CA VAL A 447 3.26 20.38 8.40
C VAL A 447 4.37 21.43 8.60
N ASP A 448 4.01 22.71 8.61
CA ASP A 448 4.77 23.83 9.13
C ASP A 448 3.80 24.89 9.69
N LEU A 449 4.28 25.80 10.53
CA LEU A 449 3.50 26.99 10.89
C LEU A 449 3.39 27.89 9.66
N HIS A 450 2.27 27.80 8.92
CA HIS A 450 2.10 28.47 7.64
C HIS A 450 2.22 29.99 7.80
N TYR A 451 1.58 30.55 8.84
CA TYR A 451 1.67 31.98 9.11
C TYR A 451 3.10 32.46 9.36
N LEU A 452 3.93 31.65 10.03
CA LEU A 452 5.32 32.00 10.34
C LEU A 452 6.15 32.06 9.06
N ARG A 453 5.93 31.10 8.15
CA ARG A 453 6.59 31.06 6.84
C ARG A 453 6.19 32.25 5.98
N GLU A 454 4.89 32.54 5.89
CA GLU A 454 4.38 33.70 5.13
C GLU A 454 4.95 35.01 5.69
N ARG A 455 4.97 35.17 7.02
CA ARG A 455 5.50 36.35 7.68
C ARG A 455 6.98 36.57 7.37
N ARG A 456 7.83 35.53 7.55
CA ARG A 456 9.27 35.59 7.24
C ARG A 456 9.53 35.92 5.76
N GLY A 457 8.74 35.33 4.85
CA GLY A 457 8.84 35.64 3.41
C GLY A 457 8.44 37.08 3.09
N ALA A 458 7.39 37.60 3.74
CA ALA A 458 6.94 38.98 3.59
C ALA A 458 7.95 40.00 4.14
N GLU A 459 8.58 39.70 5.28
CA GLU A 459 9.65 40.50 5.87
C GLU A 459 10.88 40.57 4.95
N LEU A 460 11.29 39.43 4.38
CA LEU A 460 12.41 39.38 3.42
C LEU A 460 12.10 40.18 2.14
N ALA A 461 10.86 40.09 1.65
CA ALA A 461 10.42 40.82 0.46
C ALA A 461 10.14 42.32 0.72
N GLY A 462 10.00 42.72 2.00
CA GLY A 462 9.56 44.07 2.37
C GLY A 462 8.12 44.39 1.96
N ASP A 463 7.22 43.40 1.88
CA ASP A 463 5.86 43.55 1.34
C ASP A 463 4.78 43.57 2.45
N ALA A 464 4.18 44.75 2.67
CA ALA A 464 3.12 44.95 3.66
C ALA A 464 1.80 44.22 3.35
N ASN A 465 1.49 43.93 2.08
CA ASN A 465 0.31 43.14 1.72
C ASN A 465 0.49 41.68 2.11
N LEU A 466 1.67 41.13 1.85
CA LEU A 466 2.01 39.76 2.27
C LEU A 466 2.00 39.63 3.80
N LEU A 467 2.50 40.64 4.53
CA LEU A 467 2.42 40.68 6.00
C LEU A 467 0.97 40.63 6.51
N ARG A 468 0.07 41.45 5.93
CA ARG A 468 -1.36 41.39 6.28
C ARG A 468 -1.99 40.04 5.95
N SER A 469 -1.54 39.38 4.88
CA SER A 469 -2.01 38.05 4.55
C SER A 469 -1.57 37.02 5.61
N ALA A 470 -0.31 37.07 6.01
CA ALA A 470 0.26 36.19 7.05
C ALA A 470 -0.51 36.32 8.37
N GLU A 471 -0.89 37.53 8.78
CA GLU A 471 -1.68 37.73 10.00
C GLU A 471 -3.10 37.15 9.92
N ARG A 472 -3.75 37.17 8.74
CA ARG A 472 -5.05 36.50 8.55
C ARG A 472 -4.90 34.98 8.61
N THR A 473 -3.82 34.44 8.05
CA THR A 473 -3.48 33.02 8.16
C THR A 473 -3.27 32.63 9.62
N ARG A 474 -2.51 33.43 10.38
CA ARG A 474 -2.25 33.22 11.80
C ARG A 474 -3.53 33.06 12.60
N LEU A 475 -4.49 33.98 12.46
CA LEU A 475 -5.76 33.92 13.19
C LEU A 475 -6.52 32.62 12.90
N ARG A 476 -6.60 32.22 11.62
CA ARG A 476 -7.27 30.97 11.22
C ARG A 476 -6.57 29.73 11.75
N GLU A 477 -5.24 29.69 11.69
CA GLU A 477 -4.48 28.56 12.22
C GLU A 477 -4.66 28.41 13.73
N LEU A 478 -4.63 29.52 14.48
CA LEU A 478 -4.86 29.50 15.93
C LEU A 478 -6.28 29.05 16.31
N GLU A 479 -7.30 29.47 15.55
CA GLU A 479 -8.69 29.01 15.74
C GLU A 479 -8.82 27.50 15.54
N ILE A 480 -8.20 26.95 14.49
CA ILE A 480 -8.18 25.51 14.22
C ILE A 480 -7.48 24.76 15.34
N MET A 481 -6.28 25.22 15.72
CA MET A 481 -5.49 24.59 16.78
C MET A 481 -6.27 24.54 18.10
N ALA A 482 -6.95 25.64 18.46
CA ALA A 482 -7.79 25.71 19.66
C ALA A 482 -9.04 24.80 19.58
N ALA A 483 -9.50 24.46 18.38
CA ALA A 483 -10.64 23.58 18.15
C ALA A 483 -10.26 22.08 18.04
N THR A 484 -8.98 21.74 18.17
CA THR A 484 -8.48 20.35 18.11
C THR A 484 -7.90 19.90 19.45
N ASP A 485 -7.86 18.59 19.71
CA ASP A 485 -7.36 18.07 21.00
C ASP A 485 -5.84 18.21 21.15
N VAL A 486 -5.08 18.09 20.05
CA VAL A 486 -3.63 18.28 20.02
C VAL A 486 -3.18 18.82 18.66
N THR A 487 -2.34 19.85 18.69
CA THR A 487 -1.59 20.34 17.52
C THR A 487 -0.23 19.62 17.44
N VAL A 488 0.01 18.96 16.32
CA VAL A 488 1.26 18.27 16.00
C VAL A 488 2.16 19.22 15.21
N LEU A 489 3.33 19.51 15.77
CA LEU A 489 4.36 20.39 15.20
C LEU A 489 5.57 19.58 14.76
N VAL A 490 6.34 20.11 13.79
CA VAL A 490 7.51 19.41 13.23
C VAL A 490 8.84 19.83 13.85
N SER A 491 8.92 20.99 14.52
CA SER A 491 10.13 21.47 15.17
C SER A 491 9.90 22.04 16.58
N ALA A 492 10.92 21.92 17.44
CA ALA A 492 10.91 22.55 18.76
C ALA A 492 10.88 24.09 18.68
N ALA A 493 11.43 24.67 17.61
CA ALA A 493 11.37 26.11 17.35
C ALA A 493 9.92 26.58 17.11
N GLU A 494 9.15 25.85 16.31
CA GLU A 494 7.72 26.12 16.12
C GLU A 494 6.93 25.92 17.41
N GLN A 495 7.30 24.92 18.21
CA GLN A 495 6.67 24.72 19.52
C GLN A 495 6.91 25.91 20.46
N ALA A 496 8.13 26.42 20.53
CA ALA A 496 8.45 27.61 21.32
C ALA A 496 7.71 28.85 20.81
N GLN A 497 7.64 29.02 19.48
CA GLN A 497 6.89 30.12 18.86
C GLN A 497 5.40 30.04 19.19
N LEU A 498 4.78 28.87 19.03
CA LEU A 498 3.37 28.68 19.34
C LEU A 498 3.08 28.83 20.83
N GLN A 499 3.99 28.39 21.70
CA GLN A 499 3.86 28.57 23.14
C GLN A 499 3.86 30.06 23.54
N ALA A 500 4.62 30.90 22.82
CA ALA A 500 4.59 32.34 23.00
C ALA A 500 3.29 32.97 22.44
N ASP A 501 2.83 32.48 21.29
CA ASP A 501 1.67 33.03 20.58
C ASP A 501 0.33 32.65 21.21
N ALA A 502 0.23 31.43 21.75
CA ALA A 502 -1.01 30.82 22.25
C ALA A 502 -0.70 29.67 23.24
N PRO A 503 -0.29 29.98 24.49
CA PRO A 503 0.18 29.00 25.47
C PRO A 503 -0.85 27.96 25.92
N GLN A 504 -2.13 28.21 25.65
CA GLN A 504 -3.25 27.31 25.95
C GLN A 504 -3.36 26.14 24.97
N ILE A 505 -2.74 26.23 23.78
CA ILE A 505 -2.82 25.18 22.76
C ILE A 505 -1.96 24.00 23.19
N ARG A 506 -2.57 22.83 23.27
CA ARG A 506 -1.85 21.59 23.55
C ARG A 506 -1.06 21.16 22.33
N THR A 507 0.26 21.01 22.48
CA THR A 507 1.16 20.64 21.40
C THR A 507 1.80 19.27 21.60
N ALA A 508 2.19 18.64 20.50
CA ALA A 508 3.09 17.49 20.49
C ALA A 508 4.11 17.65 19.35
N LEU A 509 5.32 17.14 19.56
CA LEU A 509 6.39 17.22 18.57
C LEU A 509 6.50 15.89 17.82
N LEU A 510 6.22 15.91 16.52
CA LEU A 510 6.43 14.79 15.60
C LEU A 510 7.13 15.33 14.36
N SER A 511 8.46 15.25 14.37
CA SER A 511 9.30 15.81 13.32
C SER A 511 9.25 14.99 12.02
N ASN A 512 10.18 15.26 11.11
CA ASN A 512 10.37 14.48 9.90
C ASN A 512 10.71 13.02 10.22
N LEU A 513 10.22 12.13 9.36
CA LEU A 513 10.36 10.69 9.50
C LEU A 513 11.13 10.17 8.30
N HIS A 514 12.30 9.59 8.55
CA HIS A 514 13.21 9.05 7.54
C HIS A 514 13.62 7.63 7.89
N GLU A 515 13.84 6.83 6.87
CA GLU A 515 14.62 5.60 6.99
C GLU A 515 16.09 5.94 6.98
N VAL A 516 16.87 5.24 7.81
CA VAL A 516 18.32 5.35 7.78
C VAL A 516 18.84 4.31 6.79
N ALA A 517 19.18 4.74 5.58
CA ALA A 517 19.66 3.87 4.51
C ALA A 517 21.08 3.34 4.77
N GLY A 518 21.88 4.10 5.53
CA GLY A 518 23.25 3.73 5.92
C GLY A 518 24.32 4.61 5.26
N SER A 519 25.58 4.20 5.36
CA SER A 519 26.74 5.00 4.93
C SER A 519 26.87 5.21 3.42
N GLY A 520 26.17 4.42 2.61
CA GLY A 520 26.32 4.43 1.15
C GLY A 520 27.76 4.20 0.71
N HIS A 521 28.15 4.82 -0.40
CA HIS A 521 29.53 4.73 -0.92
C HIS A 521 30.55 5.52 -0.10
N SER A 522 31.82 5.11 -0.19
CA SER A 522 32.95 5.80 0.45
C SER A 522 33.25 7.17 -0.17
N PHE A 523 33.99 8.02 0.55
CA PHE A 523 34.45 9.33 0.06
C PHE A 523 35.04 9.30 -1.36
N ALA A 524 35.91 8.32 -1.65
CA ALA A 524 36.61 8.21 -2.93
C ALA A 524 35.68 7.85 -4.11
N GLN A 525 34.56 7.18 -3.83
CA GLN A 525 33.57 6.78 -4.84
C GLN A 525 32.53 7.86 -5.10
N ARG A 526 32.45 8.88 -4.23
CA ARG A 526 31.51 10.00 -4.36
C ARG A 526 32.19 11.19 -5.02
N ARG A 527 31.46 11.95 -5.83
CA ARG A 527 31.93 13.19 -6.48
C ARG A 527 30.79 14.20 -6.58
N ASP A 528 31.06 15.42 -7.01
CA ASP A 528 30.00 16.40 -7.35
C ASP A 528 29.16 16.89 -6.15
N LEU A 529 28.32 17.89 -6.42
CA LEU A 529 27.40 18.52 -5.47
C LEU A 529 25.95 18.25 -5.87
N VAL A 530 25.05 18.16 -4.90
CA VAL A 530 23.61 17.97 -5.17
C VAL A 530 22.73 18.91 -4.36
N PHE A 531 21.66 19.41 -4.99
CA PHE A 531 20.54 20.05 -4.34
C PHE A 531 19.25 19.35 -4.76
N VAL A 532 18.38 19.07 -3.79
CA VAL A 532 17.05 18.50 -4.03
C VAL A 532 15.97 19.44 -3.49
N GLY A 533 15.07 19.91 -4.35
CA GLY A 533 13.93 20.71 -3.92
C GLY A 533 13.00 21.12 -5.06
N GLY A 534 11.69 20.90 -4.90
CA GLY A 534 10.69 21.35 -5.86
C GLY A 534 10.55 22.88 -5.87
N PHE A 535 10.39 23.46 -7.06
CA PHE A 535 10.44 24.91 -7.26
C PHE A 535 9.08 25.61 -7.11
N ARG A 536 7.99 24.85 -6.87
CA ARG A 536 6.74 25.41 -6.33
C ARG A 536 6.88 25.97 -4.91
N HIS A 537 7.96 25.61 -4.22
CA HIS A 537 8.29 26.14 -2.90
C HIS A 537 9.27 27.32 -3.05
N PRO A 538 8.84 28.58 -2.83
CA PRO A 538 9.66 29.77 -3.12
C PRO A 538 11.05 29.79 -2.49
N PRO A 539 11.27 29.31 -1.24
CA PRO A 539 12.61 29.21 -0.66
C PRO A 539 13.62 28.41 -1.51
N ASN A 540 13.18 27.41 -2.28
CA ASN A 540 14.08 26.61 -3.11
C ASN A 540 14.57 27.38 -4.35
N ALA A 541 13.69 28.16 -4.98
CA ALA A 541 14.06 28.98 -6.14
C ALA A 541 15.07 30.06 -5.75
N ASP A 542 14.81 30.73 -4.62
CA ASP A 542 15.70 31.73 -4.03
C ASP A 542 17.09 31.15 -3.68
N ALA A 543 17.11 29.96 -3.09
CA ALA A 543 18.33 29.26 -2.70
C ALA A 543 19.21 28.90 -3.91
N VAL A 544 18.62 28.31 -4.95
CA VAL A 544 19.34 27.88 -6.15
C VAL A 544 19.83 29.08 -6.95
N GLN A 545 19.03 30.14 -7.05
CA GLN A 545 19.46 31.38 -7.69
C GLN A 545 20.68 31.99 -6.98
N TRP A 546 20.65 32.09 -5.65
CA TRP A 546 21.79 32.59 -4.88
C TRP A 546 23.03 31.70 -5.03
N PHE A 547 22.84 30.38 -4.98
CA PHE A 547 23.92 29.41 -5.14
C PHE A 547 24.62 29.53 -6.49
N ILE A 548 23.86 29.52 -7.58
CA ILE A 548 24.41 29.56 -8.95
C ILE A 548 25.09 30.91 -9.21
N SER A 549 24.52 32.02 -8.75
CA SER A 549 25.05 33.36 -9.05
C SER A 549 26.23 33.78 -8.19
N ALA A 550 26.27 33.39 -6.91
CA ALA A 550 27.21 33.94 -5.94
C ALA A 550 28.21 32.92 -5.37
N ILE A 551 27.83 31.65 -5.23
CA ILE A 551 28.61 30.62 -4.51
C ILE A 551 29.35 29.71 -5.49
N PHE A 552 28.63 29.09 -6.42
CA PHE A 552 29.16 28.05 -7.30
C PHE A 552 30.32 28.52 -8.20
N PRO A 553 30.35 29.77 -8.71
CA PRO A 553 31.49 30.28 -9.46
C PRO A 553 32.79 30.27 -8.63
N GLN A 554 32.71 30.56 -7.33
CA GLN A 554 33.86 30.55 -6.42
C GLN A 554 34.33 29.12 -6.14
N VAL A 555 33.40 28.18 -6.00
CA VAL A 555 33.71 26.76 -5.83
C VAL A 555 34.44 26.24 -7.08
N ARG A 556 33.94 26.53 -8.28
CA ARG A 556 34.55 26.09 -9.54
C ARG A 556 35.91 26.70 -9.82
N ALA A 557 36.20 27.90 -9.31
CA ALA A 557 37.53 28.48 -9.40
C ALA A 557 38.60 27.60 -8.71
N GLN A 558 38.20 26.84 -7.67
CA GLN A 558 39.09 25.94 -6.93
C GLN A 558 38.89 24.45 -7.30
N LEU A 559 37.70 24.09 -7.78
CA LEU A 559 37.32 22.73 -8.19
C LEU A 559 36.74 22.77 -9.62
N PRO A 560 37.58 22.91 -10.67
CA PRO A 560 37.08 23.17 -12.03
C PRO A 560 36.18 22.08 -12.60
N GLU A 561 36.39 20.82 -12.21
CA GLU A 561 35.64 19.66 -12.74
C GLU A 561 34.36 19.33 -11.97
N VAL A 562 34.06 20.04 -10.88
CA VAL A 562 32.89 19.71 -10.04
C VAL A 562 31.58 20.05 -10.75
N ILE A 563 30.64 19.11 -10.72
CA ILE A 563 29.29 19.30 -11.25
C ILE A 563 28.32 19.61 -10.10
N PHE A 564 27.36 20.49 -10.36
CA PHE A 564 26.24 20.73 -9.46
C PHE A 564 24.95 20.15 -10.06
N HIS A 565 24.43 19.10 -9.42
CA HIS A 565 23.18 18.45 -9.78
C HIS A 565 22.01 19.15 -9.07
N CYS A 566 21.19 19.86 -9.83
CA CYS A 566 20.00 20.55 -9.34
C CYS A 566 18.74 19.74 -9.68
N ILE A 567 18.15 19.12 -8.67
CA ILE A 567 16.99 18.23 -8.80
C ILE A 567 15.74 18.90 -8.25
N GLY A 568 14.68 18.93 -9.04
CA GLY A 568 13.41 19.55 -8.66
C GLY A 568 12.50 19.82 -9.85
N ALA A 569 11.21 19.53 -9.69
CA ALA A 569 10.19 19.86 -10.69
C ALA A 569 9.85 21.36 -10.68
N ASP A 570 9.31 21.85 -11.81
CA ASP A 570 8.69 23.18 -11.94
C ASP A 570 9.65 24.37 -11.79
N MET A 571 10.93 24.20 -12.17
CA MET A 571 11.91 25.30 -12.16
C MET A 571 11.46 26.45 -13.09
N PRO A 572 11.38 27.71 -12.59
CA PRO A 572 11.04 28.88 -13.38
C PRO A 572 11.99 29.08 -14.57
N ASP A 573 11.47 29.55 -15.70
CA ASP A 573 12.24 29.72 -16.94
C ASP A 573 13.46 30.63 -16.76
N ALA A 574 13.31 31.73 -16.01
CA ALA A 574 14.42 32.64 -15.72
C ALA A 574 15.57 31.95 -14.96
N LEU A 575 15.24 31.07 -14.01
CA LEU A 575 16.23 30.31 -13.25
C LEU A 575 16.86 29.19 -14.10
N ARG A 576 16.06 28.59 -14.99
CA ARG A 576 16.55 27.59 -15.94
C ARG A 576 17.55 28.19 -16.93
N LEU A 577 17.23 29.36 -17.49
CA LEU A 577 18.14 30.13 -18.35
C LEU A 577 19.47 30.45 -17.63
N LEU A 578 19.41 30.89 -16.38
CA LEU A 578 20.60 31.13 -15.56
C LEU A 578 21.42 29.84 -15.37
N ALA A 579 20.76 28.72 -15.08
CA ALA A 579 21.42 27.42 -14.92
C ALA A 579 22.09 26.95 -16.21
N ASP A 580 21.41 27.05 -17.35
CA ASP A 580 21.92 26.65 -18.67
C ASP A 580 23.14 27.48 -19.10
N GLN A 581 23.19 28.75 -18.69
CA GLN A 581 24.31 29.65 -18.94
C GLN A 581 25.47 29.49 -17.94
N SER A 582 25.27 28.74 -16.86
CA SER A 582 26.24 28.57 -15.79
C SER A 582 27.03 27.27 -15.97
N PRO A 583 28.35 27.33 -16.27
CA PRO A 583 29.12 26.13 -16.49
C PRO A 583 29.02 25.15 -15.30
N GLY A 584 28.79 23.86 -15.59
CA GLY A 584 28.84 22.78 -14.59
C GLY A 584 27.58 22.64 -13.74
N VAL A 585 26.53 23.42 -14.03
CA VAL A 585 25.19 23.22 -13.47
C VAL A 585 24.44 22.23 -14.35
N GLN A 586 23.80 21.22 -13.75
CA GLN A 586 22.94 20.26 -14.44
C GLN A 586 21.56 20.22 -13.78
N VAL A 587 20.53 20.57 -14.53
CA VAL A 587 19.13 20.55 -14.06
C VAL A 587 18.45 19.25 -14.50
N HIS A 588 17.94 18.48 -13.54
CA HIS A 588 17.37 17.14 -13.80
C HIS A 588 15.83 17.13 -13.86
N GLY A 589 15.16 18.18 -13.38
CA GLY A 589 13.70 18.16 -13.23
C GLY A 589 13.26 17.20 -12.11
N HIS A 590 12.12 16.52 -12.30
CA HIS A 590 11.66 15.48 -11.38
C HIS A 590 12.45 14.18 -11.60
N VAL A 591 13.08 13.70 -10.54
CA VAL A 591 13.76 12.40 -10.49
C VAL A 591 12.94 11.47 -9.59
N PRO A 592 12.38 10.36 -10.13
CA PRO A 592 11.57 9.44 -9.33
C PRO A 592 12.36 8.68 -8.26
N ASP A 593 13.63 8.37 -8.52
CA ASP A 593 14.52 7.70 -7.59
C ASP A 593 15.76 8.55 -7.31
N LEU A 594 15.84 9.09 -6.09
CA LEU A 594 16.92 9.95 -5.65
C LEU A 594 18.13 9.18 -5.12
N VAL A 595 17.99 7.88 -4.82
CA VAL A 595 19.04 7.07 -4.18
C VAL A 595 20.37 7.15 -4.93
N PRO A 596 20.41 7.05 -6.28
CA PRO A 596 21.67 7.17 -7.01
C PRO A 596 22.41 8.49 -6.74
N PHE A 597 21.69 9.62 -6.60
CA PHE A 597 22.29 10.91 -6.29
C PHE A 597 22.69 11.04 -4.82
N MET A 598 21.91 10.47 -3.90
CA MET A 598 22.23 10.50 -2.47
C MET A 598 23.48 9.66 -2.15
N GLU A 599 23.70 8.56 -2.90
CA GLU A 599 24.82 7.65 -2.69
C GLU A 599 26.09 8.02 -3.46
N THR A 600 25.97 8.75 -4.58
CA THR A 600 27.13 9.09 -5.44
C THR A 600 27.55 10.55 -5.34
N ALA A 601 26.65 11.48 -5.01
CA ALA A 601 27.07 12.86 -4.82
C ALA A 601 27.88 13.03 -3.52
N ARG A 602 28.96 13.81 -3.55
CA ARG A 602 29.88 13.96 -2.41
C ARG A 602 29.31 14.88 -1.35
N ILE A 603 28.67 15.97 -1.75
CA ILE A 603 28.14 16.97 -0.82
C ILE A 603 26.73 17.38 -1.24
N ALA A 604 25.80 17.38 -0.29
CA ALA A 604 24.53 18.05 -0.45
C ALA A 604 24.64 19.53 -0.03
N VAL A 605 24.04 20.43 -0.80
CA VAL A 605 24.00 21.87 -0.50
C VAL A 605 22.58 22.32 -0.14
N ALA A 606 22.46 23.13 0.91
CA ALA A 606 21.20 23.71 1.37
C ALA A 606 21.30 25.23 1.61
N PRO A 607 21.46 26.05 0.55
CA PRO A 607 21.70 27.49 0.64
C PRO A 607 20.40 28.30 0.85
N LEU A 608 19.58 27.95 1.85
CA LEU A 608 18.27 28.58 2.09
C LEU A 608 18.41 29.88 2.87
N ARG A 609 17.81 30.99 2.39
CA ARG A 609 17.84 32.27 3.11
C ARG A 609 16.62 32.52 3.99
N PHE A 610 15.52 31.81 3.76
CA PHE A 610 14.30 31.88 4.55
C PHE A 610 13.52 30.56 4.52
N GLY A 611 12.57 30.39 5.44
CA GLY A 611 11.72 29.20 5.57
C GLY A 611 11.22 28.99 7.00
N ALA A 612 10.45 27.93 7.22
CA ALA A 612 10.01 27.46 8.54
C ALA A 612 10.07 25.92 8.58
N GLY A 613 9.95 25.34 9.78
CA GLY A 613 9.97 23.89 9.99
C GLY A 613 11.32 23.21 9.72
N VAL A 614 11.32 21.88 9.77
CA VAL A 614 12.51 21.02 9.55
C VAL A 614 12.64 20.65 8.07
N LYS A 615 13.83 20.84 7.50
CA LYS A 615 14.06 20.64 6.06
C LYS A 615 14.36 19.17 5.78
N GLY A 616 13.37 18.42 5.29
CA GLY A 616 13.55 16.98 5.06
C GLY A 616 14.59 16.63 4.01
N LYS A 617 14.98 17.55 3.10
CA LYS A 617 16.09 17.33 2.16
C LYS A 617 17.45 17.15 2.84
N ILE A 618 17.67 17.82 3.97
CA ILE A 618 18.90 17.69 4.75
C ILE A 618 18.89 16.34 5.47
N ASN A 619 17.77 15.99 6.13
CA ASN A 619 17.60 14.68 6.74
C ASN A 619 17.72 13.53 5.74
N LEU A 620 17.18 13.70 4.53
CA LEU A 620 17.32 12.73 3.44
C LEU A 620 18.80 12.53 3.08
N SER A 621 19.55 13.61 2.88
CA SER A 621 20.99 13.51 2.57
C SER A 621 21.75 12.81 3.69
N MET A 622 21.51 13.21 4.94
CA MET A 622 22.14 12.62 6.12
C MET A 622 21.78 11.15 6.33
N ALA A 623 20.54 10.75 5.99
CA ALA A 623 20.09 9.36 6.07
C ALA A 623 20.84 8.41 5.12
N HIS A 624 21.44 8.95 4.06
CA HIS A 624 22.29 8.25 3.09
C HIS A 624 23.79 8.50 3.32
N GLY A 625 24.17 9.02 4.49
CA GLY A 625 25.57 9.31 4.82
C GLY A 625 26.21 10.37 3.92
N GLN A 626 25.40 11.28 3.35
CA GLN A 626 25.88 12.39 2.54
C GLN A 626 26.03 13.65 3.39
N PRO A 627 27.26 14.16 3.60
CA PRO A 627 27.49 15.41 4.31
C PRO A 627 26.80 16.61 3.66
N VAL A 628 26.41 17.57 4.50
CA VAL A 628 25.64 18.74 4.08
C VAL A 628 26.42 20.02 4.39
N VAL A 629 26.40 20.96 3.44
CA VAL A 629 26.71 22.38 3.68
C VAL A 629 25.41 23.16 3.60
N GLY A 630 25.06 23.90 4.65
CA GLY A 630 23.79 24.64 4.71
C GLY A 630 23.91 25.97 5.43
N THR A 631 22.89 26.82 5.30
CA THR A 631 22.77 28.04 6.10
C THR A 631 22.22 27.74 7.49
N SER A 632 22.36 28.69 8.41
CA SER A 632 21.72 28.65 9.73
C SER A 632 20.20 28.47 9.61
N CYS A 633 19.58 29.12 8.62
CA CYS A 633 18.15 28.96 8.32
C CYS A 633 17.81 27.52 7.86
N ALA A 634 18.69 26.90 7.08
CA ALA A 634 18.48 25.56 6.54
C ALA A 634 18.48 24.48 7.65
N VAL A 635 19.38 24.60 8.64
CA VAL A 635 19.58 23.61 9.70
C VAL A 635 18.76 23.87 10.98
N GLU A 636 17.87 24.88 10.97
CA GLU A 636 16.99 25.23 12.10
C GLU A 636 16.18 24.00 12.57
N GLY A 637 16.22 23.72 13.88
CA GLY A 637 15.45 22.63 14.49
C GLY A 637 15.96 21.22 14.20
N MET A 638 17.19 21.07 13.68
CA MET A 638 17.74 19.78 13.24
C MET A 638 18.68 19.08 14.23
N HIS A 639 18.93 19.69 15.40
CA HIS A 639 19.88 19.19 16.42
C HIS A 639 21.33 19.04 15.91
N LEU A 640 21.74 19.88 14.96
CA LEU A 640 23.06 19.82 14.32
C LEU A 640 24.04 20.84 14.92
N ARG A 641 25.32 20.47 14.95
CA ARG A 641 26.44 21.34 15.32
C ARG A 641 27.39 21.52 14.14
N ASP A 642 27.77 22.77 13.90
CA ASP A 642 28.73 23.12 12.85
C ASP A 642 30.10 22.45 13.09
N GLY A 643 30.69 21.93 12.02
CA GLY A 643 31.99 21.22 12.03
C GLY A 643 31.96 19.81 12.62
N GLU A 644 30.82 19.37 13.17
CA GLU A 644 30.63 18.00 13.68
C GLU A 644 29.59 17.22 12.87
N ASP A 645 28.39 17.78 12.73
CA ASP A 645 27.24 17.10 12.11
C ASP A 645 26.92 17.69 10.72
N VAL A 646 27.32 18.95 10.48
CA VAL A 646 27.05 19.72 9.26
C VAL A 646 28.11 20.83 9.12
N CYS A 647 28.29 21.42 7.93
CA CYS A 647 28.97 22.71 7.78
C CYS A 647 27.95 23.83 7.62
N VAL A 648 28.03 24.87 8.47
CA VAL A 648 27.12 26.02 8.46
C VAL A 648 27.83 27.27 7.95
N ALA A 649 27.22 27.95 6.97
CA ALA A 649 27.69 29.24 6.46
C ALA A 649 26.51 30.07 5.93
N ASP A 650 26.48 31.37 6.23
CA ASP A 650 25.36 32.26 5.88
C ASP A 650 25.68 33.29 4.79
N ASP A 651 26.97 33.50 4.46
CA ASP A 651 27.43 34.33 3.35
C ASP A 651 28.07 33.50 2.23
N ALA A 652 28.19 34.09 1.04
CA ALA A 652 28.58 33.36 -0.17
C ALA A 652 30.02 32.83 -0.11
N ASP A 653 30.94 33.63 0.44
CA ASP A 653 32.37 33.31 0.49
C ASP A 653 32.62 32.19 1.51
N ALA A 654 32.03 32.31 2.70
CA ALA A 654 32.07 31.26 3.72
C ALA A 654 31.44 29.96 3.22
N PHE A 655 30.32 30.03 2.49
CA PHE A 655 29.65 28.85 1.94
C PHE A 655 30.51 28.14 0.89
N ALA A 656 31.13 28.90 -0.03
CA ALA A 656 32.03 28.34 -1.03
C ALA A 656 33.26 27.70 -0.37
N ASN A 657 33.87 28.37 0.62
CA ASN A 657 35.01 27.84 1.36
C ASN A 657 34.66 26.56 2.14
N ALA A 658 33.47 26.50 2.74
CA ALA A 658 32.98 25.31 3.43
C ALA A 658 32.84 24.12 2.47
N ILE A 659 32.30 24.34 1.26
CA ILE A 659 32.22 23.31 0.22
C ILE A 659 33.61 22.82 -0.16
N VAL A 660 34.53 23.73 -0.51
CA VAL A 660 35.87 23.35 -0.98
C VAL A 660 36.61 22.56 0.10
N ARG A 661 36.59 23.04 1.35
CA ARG A 661 37.19 22.35 2.50
C ARG A 661 36.62 20.94 2.65
N LEU A 662 35.30 20.80 2.68
CA LEU A 662 34.64 19.51 2.87
C LEU A 662 34.88 18.55 1.68
N TYR A 663 35.03 19.09 0.47
CA TYR A 663 35.27 18.30 -0.73
C TYR A 663 36.69 17.70 -0.80
N GLN A 664 37.64 18.33 -0.10
CA GLN A 664 39.06 17.99 -0.10
C GLN A 664 39.54 17.29 1.18
N ASP A 665 38.77 17.31 2.27
CA ASP A 665 39.12 16.71 3.57
C ASP A 665 38.31 15.42 3.82
N PRO A 666 38.88 14.22 3.55
CA PRO A 666 38.18 12.95 3.75
C PRO A 666 37.84 12.68 5.22
N ALA A 667 38.64 13.20 6.17
CA ALA A 667 38.45 12.95 7.59
C ALA A 667 37.29 13.78 8.15
N LEU A 668 37.19 15.05 7.73
CA LEU A 668 36.02 15.88 8.01
C LEU A 668 34.77 15.30 7.34
N TRP A 669 34.87 14.90 6.08
CA TRP A 669 33.76 14.31 5.35
C TRP A 669 33.20 13.06 6.05
N GLN A 670 34.06 12.12 6.44
CA GLN A 670 33.65 10.89 7.12
C GLN A 670 32.98 11.19 8.47
N ARG A 671 33.53 12.14 9.22
CA ARG A 671 32.96 12.58 10.49
C ARG A 671 31.53 13.10 10.32
N LEU A 672 31.32 14.02 9.38
CA LEU A 672 30.00 14.60 9.12
C LEU A 672 29.01 13.54 8.61
N ALA A 673 29.46 12.60 7.77
CA ALA A 673 28.64 11.49 7.31
C ALA A 673 28.16 10.60 8.46
N ASP A 674 29.08 10.17 9.33
CA ASP A 674 28.77 9.30 10.48
C ASP A 674 27.88 10.01 11.50
N HIS A 675 28.15 11.30 11.76
CA HIS A 675 27.37 12.12 12.67
C HIS A 675 25.97 12.41 12.13
N GLY A 676 25.84 12.72 10.84
CA GLY A 676 24.55 12.92 10.17
C GLY A 676 23.65 11.69 10.29
N LEU A 677 24.20 10.50 10.04
CA LEU A 677 23.48 9.23 10.21
C LEU A 677 22.99 9.02 11.65
N ARG A 678 23.86 9.25 12.63
CA ARG A 678 23.49 9.16 14.05
C ARG A 678 22.43 10.16 14.44
N ASN A 679 22.49 11.38 13.92
CA ASN A 679 21.50 12.42 14.16
C ASN A 679 20.12 12.01 13.63
N VAL A 680 20.04 11.54 12.37
CA VAL A 680 18.79 11.05 11.78
C VAL A 680 18.25 9.85 12.57
N ALA A 681 19.10 8.87 12.88
CA ALA A 681 18.70 7.70 13.67
C ALA A 681 18.08 8.08 15.02
N ARG A 682 18.64 9.10 15.70
CA ARG A 682 18.24 9.52 17.03
C ARG A 682 17.01 10.44 17.06
N HIS A 683 16.83 11.29 16.05
CA HIS A 683 15.86 12.39 16.12
C HIS A 683 14.80 12.37 15.02
N PHE A 684 15.08 11.74 13.88
CA PHE A 684 14.23 11.82 12.68
C PHE A 684 13.90 10.45 12.08
N SER A 685 14.19 9.36 12.78
CA SER A 685 13.86 8.00 12.34
C SER A 685 12.43 7.61 12.74
N LEU A 686 11.89 6.57 12.09
CA LEU A 686 10.62 5.99 12.52
C LEU A 686 10.69 5.50 13.98
N ASP A 687 11.82 4.90 14.38
CA ASP A 687 11.99 4.41 15.75
C ASP A 687 12.06 5.55 16.76
N ALA A 688 12.72 6.67 16.42
CA ALA A 688 12.75 7.87 17.27
C ALA A 688 11.34 8.46 17.48
N ALA A 689 10.46 8.33 16.49
CA ALA A 689 9.09 8.83 16.56
C ALA A 689 8.10 7.84 17.19
N ARG A 690 8.47 6.57 17.37
CA ARG A 690 7.56 5.48 17.72
C ARG A 690 6.81 5.72 19.03
N ASP A 691 7.47 6.24 20.06
CA ASP A 691 6.84 6.53 21.35
C ASP A 691 5.84 7.67 21.27
N THR A 692 6.17 8.73 20.53
CA THR A 692 5.24 9.84 20.26
C THR A 692 4.03 9.35 19.47
N VAL A 693 4.26 8.56 18.41
CA VAL A 693 3.18 8.00 17.59
C VAL A 693 2.27 7.11 18.44
N ARG A 694 2.84 6.25 19.28
CA ARG A 694 2.06 5.45 20.23
C ARG A 694 1.23 6.32 21.16
N ALA A 695 1.81 7.37 21.75
CA ALA A 695 1.10 8.24 22.68
C ALA A 695 -0.03 9.07 22.03
N LEU A 696 0.14 9.47 20.77
CA LEU A 696 -0.84 10.27 20.05
C LEU A 696 -1.96 9.43 19.45
N PHE A 697 -1.60 8.31 18.83
CA PHE A 697 -2.50 7.56 17.94
C PHE A 697 -2.98 6.23 18.52
N ILE A 698 -2.17 5.56 19.34
CA ILE A 698 -2.40 4.17 19.77
C ILE A 698 -2.93 4.08 21.20
N LYS A 699 -2.26 4.76 22.13
CA LYS A 699 -2.58 4.83 23.56
C LYS A 699 -3.66 5.89 23.78
N GLY A 700 -4.74 5.50 24.45
CA GLY A 700 -5.96 6.27 24.65
C GLY A 700 -7.13 5.40 24.27
#